data_AF-A0A5N6TYU0-F1
#
_entry.id   AF-A0A5N6TYU0-F1
#
_cell.length_a   1.000
_cell.length_b   1.000
_cell.length_c   1.000
_cell.angle_alpha   90.00
_cell.angle_beta   90.00
_cell.angle_gamma   90.00
#
_symmetry.space_group_name_H-M   'P 1'
#
loop_
_entity.id
_entity.type
_entity.pdbx_description
1 polymer ?
#
loop_
_entity_poly.entity_id
_entity_poly.type
_entity_poly.pdbx_seq_one_letter_code
_entity_poly.pdbx_strand_id
1 'polypeptide(L)'
;MAPPTLLYPTLVFLFLALFQPHLATGQDEYFSVGDLSQYTTQGVPTPTLTGSTVEVTAVGDPEENGLLVYLSPDLKDNLKTTMDSHCAAEVDTECYQAVTDVLEDANKILSPRGLEQRGLEKRNPILVAEYLGALLATCLVYPLFFSEGSVAPEPVKFSPERVEDALELETATAIIVVTDDATPQMTVTAPPEQNKATGSPAVITTFASAGNGAHAGDVGIELDSAVAAHIQELLSSSDNSKCNMDVSANSIHARQLDLTNVLCGAQTLFLNGISRQGFADWLVVNPARLPWTNPEVRATVNTLVQWSLNQAAQINPVIAATVVHAMTSGAFAISWAYHNNGKITTDNRIPSASLQGGATATVCAQETAVQCGAECGVFAWTPQFDCTRSCTTVTSCDAQPTTTTRTTTKTASGPIPTDSSDGDGQQIAVASYINPLADPAAWDRLIEYDMDKMPILVANVVNGPDSAVDKTWADVIDRASASGKTVLGYVRTGYLGVSDQKFITRLGSGDLADWTAQIEEDIDMWYTLYGSSIGGIFFDEGWPECGANNEYVNLYKYINDYTKRTHPDALTVLNPGSPMASCFEDTMDTLLTFELSYDAYMNSYTPNDWTPKDPRKLWHIVYNVPESAVGEVTKLAKKRGAGFLQLTDDTLPNPYDTLPGDSYIQGIMDSIEGGSPLNDDASSWKTASAAGAVSGLSVVTSDYTSAKLSWNAASNALGYYVYSGDSVIASVPSSMTTITIGGLESGTSYIFHVSAVGGGGNLGSASNTVTVGTESLPDGKTITNYHSTPGADSTTIHADILVPYAFIRLYIWSSVGCEFDTNPGWSVNFKVDEYVCTHYMVEGTTLYKYSGTVPEGSTAPPWAWTTVGPITLDITDYTYKWILPLGTSTIDTSKFIVQAQGYNPLTNVFEPDPTDYDCKGSSMCSTPDLLKWCDHAVNTLQRYDDPYYFASSANETGINQSGNCWGDQTRGCGVFIQGDDSCSISGNELWRDYQNIRKIGGCGKCGSYHREDGCLITINYVYGCDNHG
;
A
#
# COMPACT_ATOMS: atom_id res chain seq x y z
N MET A 1 1.03 -59.49 -38.83
CA MET A 1 2.04 -59.14 -39.85
C MET A 1 2.06 -57.62 -39.96
N ALA A 2 3.21 -57.00 -40.22
CA ALA A 2 3.30 -55.54 -40.40
C ALA A 2 2.66 -55.09 -41.73
N PRO A 3 2.39 -53.78 -41.91
CA PRO A 3 3.43 -52.89 -42.49
C PRO A 3 3.64 -51.64 -41.58
N PRO A 4 4.37 -50.56 -41.96
CA PRO A 4 5.59 -50.23 -41.22
C PRO A 4 5.68 -48.77 -40.71
N THR A 5 6.84 -48.45 -40.13
CA THR A 5 7.15 -47.22 -39.39
C THR A 5 7.79 -46.08 -40.20
N LEU A 6 7.82 -44.91 -39.56
CA LEU A 6 8.95 -43.96 -39.40
C LEU A 6 9.09 -42.72 -40.33
N LEU A 7 9.67 -41.67 -39.71
CA LEU A 7 10.14 -40.37 -40.22
C LEU A 7 9.03 -39.30 -40.44
N TYR A 8 9.13 -38.04 -39.97
CA TYR A 8 10.20 -37.33 -39.23
C TYR A 8 9.59 -36.27 -38.26
N PRO A 9 10.10 -36.08 -37.03
CA PRO A 9 9.68 -34.97 -36.17
C PRO A 9 10.59 -33.73 -36.33
N THR A 10 10.04 -32.57 -36.75
CA THR A 10 10.51 -31.18 -36.49
C THR A 10 9.72 -30.16 -37.36
N LEU A 11 8.59 -29.61 -36.88
CA LEU A 11 8.04 -28.30 -37.37
C LEU A 11 6.83 -27.69 -36.61
N VAL A 12 6.49 -28.13 -35.38
CA VAL A 12 5.32 -27.61 -34.63
C VAL A 12 5.70 -26.73 -33.43
N PHE A 13 6.99 -26.50 -33.19
CA PHE A 13 7.52 -25.82 -31.99
C PHE A 13 7.49 -24.28 -32.05
N LEU A 14 6.67 -23.66 -32.92
CA LEU A 14 6.79 -22.23 -33.20
C LEU A 14 5.48 -21.52 -33.62
N PHE A 15 4.33 -21.87 -33.03
CA PHE A 15 3.08 -21.10 -33.23
C PHE A 15 2.08 -21.12 -32.04
N LEU A 16 2.54 -21.46 -30.83
CA LEU A 16 1.72 -21.48 -29.60
C LEU A 16 2.37 -20.70 -28.44
N ALA A 17 3.02 -19.58 -28.76
CA ALA A 17 3.54 -18.62 -27.79
C ALA A 17 2.90 -17.25 -28.02
N LEU A 18 1.64 -17.10 -27.59
CA LEU A 18 0.93 -15.85 -27.31
C LEU A 18 -0.46 -16.20 -26.73
N PHE A 19 -0.73 -15.74 -25.51
CA PHE A 19 -2.01 -15.83 -24.75
C PHE A 19 -2.61 -17.23 -24.52
N GLN A 20 -2.40 -17.75 -23.31
CA GLN A 20 -3.39 -18.56 -22.60
C GLN A 20 -4.03 -17.71 -21.48
N PRO A 21 -5.34 -17.80 -21.22
CA PRO A 21 -5.85 -17.75 -19.86
C PRO A 21 -5.51 -19.09 -19.17
N HIS A 22 -5.01 -19.06 -17.93
CA HIS A 22 -4.59 -20.28 -17.25
C HIS A 22 -5.74 -21.05 -16.62
N LEU A 23 -6.26 -22.05 -17.36
CA LEU A 23 -6.54 -23.37 -16.78
C LEU A 23 -6.17 -24.46 -17.79
N ALA A 24 -5.58 -25.55 -17.27
CA ALA A 24 -5.23 -26.80 -17.95
C ALA A 24 -4.43 -26.71 -19.28
N THR A 25 -3.11 -26.90 -19.19
CA THR A 25 -2.27 -27.25 -20.34
C THR A 25 -2.60 -28.64 -20.89
N GLY A 26 -2.99 -28.71 -22.16
CA GLY A 26 -3.08 -29.97 -22.90
C GLY A 26 -1.70 -30.56 -23.23
N GLN A 27 -1.08 -31.25 -22.26
CA GLN A 27 -0.34 -32.48 -22.59
C GLN A 27 -1.36 -33.58 -22.99
N ASP A 28 -0.90 -34.75 -23.43
CA ASP A 28 -1.77 -35.94 -23.64
C ASP A 28 -2.23 -36.55 -22.29
N GLU A 29 -2.85 -35.72 -21.43
CA GLU A 29 -3.53 -36.15 -20.23
C GLU A 29 -4.94 -36.62 -20.59
N TYR A 30 -5.08 -37.94 -20.70
CA TYR A 30 -6.37 -38.60 -20.72
C TYR A 30 -7.12 -38.22 -19.44
N PHE A 31 -8.09 -37.31 -19.54
CA PHE A 31 -8.94 -36.93 -18.41
C PHE A 31 -9.72 -38.16 -17.95
N SER A 32 -9.20 -38.83 -16.93
CA SER A 32 -9.74 -40.08 -16.42
C SER A 32 -11.01 -39.79 -15.63
N VAL A 33 -12.13 -39.68 -16.34
CA VAL A 33 -13.46 -39.77 -15.73
C VAL A 33 -13.50 -41.06 -14.92
N GLY A 34 -13.53 -40.93 -13.60
CA GLY A 34 -13.70 -42.06 -12.72
C GLY A 34 -15.07 -42.71 -12.92
N ASP A 35 -15.24 -43.90 -12.33
CA ASP A 35 -16.46 -44.69 -12.45
C ASP A 35 -17.71 -43.84 -12.16
N LEU A 36 -18.76 -43.92 -13.00
CA LEU A 36 -19.98 -43.12 -12.85
C LEU A 36 -20.64 -43.25 -11.47
N SER A 37 -20.40 -44.35 -10.74
CA SER A 37 -20.83 -44.52 -9.36
C SER A 37 -20.22 -43.51 -8.37
N GLN A 38 -19.07 -42.90 -8.67
CA GLN A 38 -18.44 -41.87 -7.81
C GLN A 38 -19.28 -40.59 -7.72
N TYR A 39 -20.06 -40.30 -8.76
CA TYR A 39 -20.99 -39.16 -8.78
C TYR A 39 -22.30 -39.48 -8.03
N THR A 40 -22.46 -40.66 -7.43
CA THR A 40 -23.67 -41.10 -6.72
C THR A 40 -23.43 -41.26 -5.23
N THR A 41 -24.33 -40.75 -4.39
CA THR A 41 -24.31 -41.04 -2.95
C THR A 41 -25.28 -42.16 -2.59
N GLN A 42 -24.72 -43.36 -2.38
CA GLN A 42 -25.48 -44.52 -1.89
C GLN A 42 -26.09 -44.24 -0.51
N GLY A 43 -27.41 -44.04 -0.47
CA GLY A 43 -28.18 -43.93 0.77
C GLY A 43 -28.70 -42.54 1.14
N VAL A 44 -28.42 -41.49 0.36
CA VAL A 44 -29.01 -40.15 0.59
C VAL A 44 -30.42 -40.09 -0.03
N PRO A 45 -31.47 -39.68 0.72
CA PRO A 45 -32.83 -39.63 0.18
C PRO A 45 -33.01 -38.54 -0.89
N THR A 46 -33.51 -38.90 -2.07
CA THR A 46 -33.89 -37.93 -3.10
C THR A 46 -35.05 -37.04 -2.60
N PRO A 47 -34.92 -35.71 -2.59
CA PRO A 47 -35.99 -34.80 -2.23
C PRO A 47 -37.08 -34.79 -3.30
N THR A 48 -38.32 -34.48 -2.91
CA THR A 48 -39.42 -34.34 -3.87
C THR A 48 -39.42 -32.92 -4.44
N LEU A 49 -39.03 -32.79 -5.71
CA LEU A 49 -38.96 -31.54 -6.46
C LEU A 49 -40.06 -31.45 -7.53
N THR A 50 -40.44 -30.23 -7.91
CA THR A 50 -41.51 -29.92 -8.87
C THR A 50 -41.20 -28.64 -9.66
N GLY A 51 -41.65 -28.53 -10.91
CA GLY A 51 -41.36 -27.37 -11.76
C GLY A 51 -39.90 -27.35 -12.22
N SER A 52 -39.33 -26.20 -12.57
CA SER A 52 -37.94 -26.07 -13.03
C SER A 52 -36.90 -25.95 -11.91
N THR A 53 -37.15 -26.55 -10.75
CA THR A 53 -36.33 -26.40 -9.53
C THR A 53 -35.01 -27.18 -9.60
N VAL A 54 -33.92 -26.56 -9.13
CA VAL A 54 -32.65 -27.24 -8.79
C VAL A 54 -32.45 -27.11 -7.28
N GLU A 55 -32.14 -28.22 -6.61
CA GLU A 55 -31.78 -28.21 -5.19
C GLU A 55 -30.30 -28.56 -5.03
N VAL A 56 -29.62 -27.79 -4.19
CA VAL A 56 -28.21 -27.97 -3.83
C VAL A 56 -28.14 -28.21 -2.33
N THR A 57 -27.40 -29.23 -1.91
CA THR A 57 -27.24 -29.62 -0.50
C THR A 57 -25.86 -30.22 -0.25
N ALA A 58 -25.49 -30.38 1.01
CA ALA A 58 -24.35 -31.18 1.44
C ALA A 58 -24.79 -32.14 2.55
N VAL A 59 -24.05 -33.22 2.75
CA VAL A 59 -24.26 -34.17 3.86
C VAL A 59 -23.12 -33.99 4.84
N GLY A 60 -23.32 -33.11 5.81
CA GLY A 60 -22.23 -32.56 6.62
C GLY A 60 -21.57 -31.38 5.91
N ASP A 61 -20.30 -31.15 6.20
CA ASP A 61 -19.55 -30.01 5.67
C ASP A 61 -19.34 -30.12 4.14
N PRO A 62 -19.66 -29.09 3.32
CA PRO A 62 -19.35 -29.07 1.90
C PRO A 62 -17.85 -29.24 1.58
N GLU A 63 -16.95 -28.74 2.42
CA GLU A 63 -15.48 -28.78 2.24
C GLU A 63 -14.91 -30.19 2.54
N GLU A 64 -15.60 -31.02 3.32
CA GLU A 64 -15.23 -32.42 3.53
C GLU A 64 -16.00 -33.38 2.61
N ASN A 65 -17.29 -33.11 2.39
CA ASN A 65 -18.24 -34.07 1.83
C ASN A 65 -18.69 -33.73 0.41
N GLY A 66 -18.51 -32.49 -0.04
CA GLY A 66 -18.88 -32.02 -1.37
C GLY A 66 -20.37 -31.77 -1.56
N LEU A 67 -20.72 -31.03 -2.62
CA LEU A 67 -22.11 -30.69 -2.94
C LEU A 67 -22.85 -31.85 -3.62
N LEU A 68 -24.13 -31.96 -3.33
CA LEU A 68 -25.10 -32.85 -3.98
C LEU A 68 -26.14 -31.99 -4.69
N VAL A 69 -26.33 -32.23 -5.98
CA VAL A 69 -27.32 -31.54 -6.81
C VAL A 69 -28.44 -32.48 -7.23
N TYR A 70 -29.66 -32.02 -7.03
CA TYR A 70 -30.92 -32.70 -7.39
C TYR A 70 -31.67 -31.91 -8.45
N LEU A 71 -32.28 -32.63 -9.39
CA LEU A 71 -32.97 -32.04 -10.55
C LEU A 71 -34.43 -32.46 -10.54
N SER A 72 -35.31 -31.47 -10.52
CA SER A 72 -36.74 -31.68 -10.73
C SER A 72 -37.02 -32.52 -11.99
N PRO A 73 -38.02 -33.44 -11.96
CA PRO A 73 -38.33 -34.27 -13.12
C PRO A 73 -38.63 -33.47 -14.40
N ASP A 74 -39.33 -32.35 -14.27
CA ASP A 74 -39.68 -31.47 -15.39
C ASP A 74 -38.42 -30.84 -16.03
N LEU A 75 -37.46 -30.39 -15.21
CA LEU A 75 -36.15 -29.90 -15.70
C LEU A 75 -35.31 -31.03 -16.30
N LYS A 76 -35.38 -32.24 -15.75
CA LYS A 76 -34.65 -33.41 -16.22
C LYS A 76 -35.10 -33.84 -17.61
N ASP A 77 -36.42 -33.85 -17.85
CA ASP A 77 -37.00 -34.14 -19.17
C ASP A 77 -36.76 -32.99 -20.17
N ASN A 78 -36.73 -31.73 -19.72
CA ASN A 78 -36.34 -30.58 -20.56
C ASN A 78 -34.86 -30.66 -21.00
N LEU A 79 -33.93 -30.83 -20.05
CA LEU A 79 -32.49 -31.00 -20.33
C LEU A 79 -32.26 -32.17 -21.29
N LYS A 80 -32.92 -33.32 -21.05
CA LYS A 80 -32.85 -34.46 -21.96
C LYS A 80 -33.39 -34.11 -23.36
N THR A 81 -34.52 -33.42 -23.45
CA THR A 81 -35.11 -33.04 -24.74
C THR A 81 -34.18 -32.11 -25.53
N THR A 82 -33.57 -31.12 -24.88
CA THR A 82 -32.60 -30.22 -25.50
C THR A 82 -31.34 -30.97 -25.96
N MET A 83 -30.80 -31.88 -25.14
CA MET A 83 -29.64 -32.68 -25.54
C MET A 83 -29.95 -33.65 -26.69
N ASP A 84 -31.10 -34.34 -26.65
CA ASP A 84 -31.58 -35.18 -27.76
C ASP A 84 -31.83 -34.38 -29.07
N SER A 85 -31.97 -33.05 -28.98
CA SER A 85 -32.29 -32.15 -30.11
C SER A 85 -31.10 -31.36 -30.66
N HIS A 86 -30.14 -30.96 -29.81
CA HIS A 86 -29.05 -30.03 -30.16
C HIS A 86 -27.66 -30.61 -29.88
N CYS A 87 -27.56 -31.68 -29.08
CA CYS A 87 -26.30 -32.35 -28.72
C CYS A 87 -26.15 -33.75 -29.36
N ALA A 88 -27.11 -34.18 -30.19
CA ALA A 88 -27.17 -35.55 -30.71
C ALA A 88 -26.15 -35.90 -31.82
N ALA A 89 -25.29 -34.96 -32.23
CA ALA A 89 -24.31 -35.14 -33.31
C ALA A 89 -22.86 -34.93 -32.84
N GLU A 90 -22.52 -33.75 -32.32
CA GLU A 90 -21.22 -33.39 -31.77
C GLU A 90 -21.40 -32.49 -30.53
N VAL A 91 -20.34 -32.33 -29.71
CA VAL A 91 -20.34 -31.45 -28.52
C VAL A 91 -19.69 -30.11 -28.88
N ASP A 92 -20.44 -29.26 -29.57
CA ASP A 92 -19.97 -27.94 -30.02
C ASP A 92 -20.53 -26.78 -29.16
N THR A 93 -20.23 -25.55 -29.58
CA THR A 93 -20.71 -24.34 -28.91
C THR A 93 -22.23 -24.17 -28.97
N GLU A 94 -22.91 -24.72 -29.99
CA GLU A 94 -24.37 -24.66 -30.11
C GLU A 94 -25.05 -25.63 -29.13
N CYS A 95 -24.53 -26.86 -29.02
CA CYS A 95 -24.90 -27.82 -27.96
C CYS A 95 -24.64 -27.24 -26.55
N TYR A 96 -23.47 -26.64 -26.32
CA TYR A 96 -23.12 -26.05 -25.02
C TYR A 96 -24.06 -24.90 -24.65
N GLN A 97 -24.25 -23.93 -25.55
CA GLN A 97 -25.14 -22.79 -25.31
C GLN A 97 -26.58 -23.25 -25.06
N ALA A 98 -27.09 -24.21 -25.84
CA ALA A 98 -28.45 -24.73 -25.67
C ALA A 98 -28.70 -25.33 -24.28
N VAL A 99 -27.71 -26.01 -23.68
CA VAL A 99 -27.83 -26.55 -22.32
C VAL A 99 -27.73 -25.44 -21.27
N THR A 100 -26.87 -24.44 -21.48
CA THR A 100 -26.75 -23.25 -20.63
C THR A 100 -28.04 -22.42 -20.63
N ASP A 101 -28.66 -22.18 -21.79
CA ASP A 101 -29.95 -21.49 -21.93
C ASP A 101 -31.07 -22.19 -21.13
N VAL A 102 -31.08 -23.54 -21.13
CA VAL A 102 -31.99 -24.33 -20.28
C VAL A 102 -31.62 -24.21 -18.80
N LEU A 103 -30.34 -24.06 -18.47
CA LEU A 103 -29.87 -23.95 -17.09
C LEU A 103 -30.17 -22.59 -16.45
N GLU A 104 -30.17 -21.49 -17.21
CA GLU A 104 -30.20 -20.10 -16.72
C GLU A 104 -31.57 -19.38 -16.83
N ASP A 105 -32.64 -20.04 -17.32
CA ASP A 105 -33.99 -19.44 -17.42
C ASP A 105 -34.50 -18.80 -16.10
N ALA A 106 -35.15 -17.64 -16.22
CA ALA A 106 -35.57 -16.78 -15.11
C ALA A 106 -36.63 -17.40 -14.16
N ASN A 107 -37.24 -18.52 -14.51
CA ASN A 107 -38.22 -19.23 -13.68
C ASN A 107 -37.58 -20.19 -12.65
N LYS A 108 -36.25 -20.16 -12.50
CA LYS A 108 -35.50 -21.19 -11.78
C LYS A 108 -35.13 -20.79 -10.36
N ILE A 109 -35.81 -21.40 -9.40
CA ILE A 109 -35.55 -21.22 -7.98
C ILE A 109 -34.45 -22.20 -7.54
N LEU A 110 -33.21 -21.68 -7.40
CA LEU A 110 -32.15 -22.38 -6.68
C LEU A 110 -32.55 -22.54 -5.20
N SER A 111 -32.74 -23.78 -4.77
CA SER A 111 -33.21 -24.11 -3.41
C SER A 111 -32.11 -24.78 -2.59
N PRO A 112 -31.35 -24.03 -1.76
CA PRO A 112 -30.37 -24.64 -0.86
C PRO A 112 -31.08 -25.31 0.34
N ARG A 113 -30.69 -26.54 0.66
CA ARG A 113 -31.00 -27.22 1.93
C ARG A 113 -29.73 -27.82 2.51
N GLY A 114 -29.66 -28.02 3.82
CA GLY A 114 -28.53 -28.73 4.47
C GLY A 114 -27.17 -28.02 4.47
N LEU A 115 -26.97 -26.93 3.71
CA LEU A 115 -25.78 -26.10 3.78
C LEU A 115 -25.82 -25.23 5.05
N GLU A 116 -25.04 -25.57 6.08
CA GLU A 116 -25.02 -24.84 7.36
C GLU A 116 -24.28 -23.48 7.28
N GLN A 117 -24.97 -22.50 6.70
CA GLN A 117 -24.79 -21.04 6.93
C GLN A 117 -23.37 -20.44 6.81
N ARG A 118 -22.44 -21.11 6.11
CA ARG A 118 -21.13 -20.58 5.72
C ARG A 118 -20.83 -20.59 4.21
N GLY A 119 -21.64 -21.26 3.39
CA GLY A 119 -21.24 -21.60 2.01
C GLY A 119 -21.54 -20.61 0.89
N LEU A 120 -22.14 -19.44 1.14
CA LEU A 120 -22.45 -18.43 0.10
C LEU A 120 -22.55 -17.01 0.69
N GLU A 121 -21.57 -16.15 0.39
CA GLU A 121 -21.73 -14.70 0.56
C GLU A 121 -22.73 -14.11 -0.46
N LYS A 122 -23.44 -13.05 -0.06
CA LYS A 122 -24.44 -12.38 -0.90
C LYS A 122 -23.79 -11.49 -1.96
N ARG A 123 -23.35 -12.11 -3.06
CA ARG A 123 -23.01 -11.43 -4.32
C ARG A 123 -24.28 -11.06 -5.10
N ASN A 124 -24.09 -10.33 -6.21
CA ASN A 124 -25.14 -10.07 -7.20
C ASN A 124 -25.75 -11.42 -7.66
N PRO A 125 -27.08 -11.64 -7.54
CA PRO A 125 -27.71 -12.91 -7.88
C PRO A 125 -27.50 -13.33 -9.34
N ILE A 126 -27.25 -12.38 -10.25
CA ILE A 126 -26.93 -12.65 -11.67
C ILE A 126 -25.57 -13.38 -11.76
N LEU A 127 -24.51 -12.80 -11.19
CA LEU A 127 -23.17 -13.41 -11.17
C LEU A 127 -23.16 -14.78 -10.46
N VAL A 128 -23.91 -14.95 -9.37
CA VAL A 128 -24.01 -16.26 -8.71
C VAL A 128 -24.69 -17.30 -9.60
N ALA A 129 -25.70 -16.90 -10.38
CA ALA A 129 -26.35 -17.77 -11.35
C ALA A 129 -25.44 -18.10 -12.55
N GLU A 130 -24.63 -17.16 -13.04
CA GLU A 130 -23.66 -17.38 -14.12
C GLU A 130 -22.56 -18.39 -13.70
N TYR A 131 -21.95 -18.21 -12.52
CA TYR A 131 -20.89 -19.11 -12.02
C TYR A 131 -21.43 -20.52 -11.71
N LEU A 132 -22.59 -20.65 -11.04
CA LEU A 132 -23.23 -21.96 -10.85
C LEU A 132 -23.76 -22.55 -12.17
N GLY A 133 -24.24 -21.72 -13.10
CA GLY A 133 -24.70 -22.11 -14.42
C GLY A 133 -23.61 -22.78 -15.24
N ALA A 134 -22.45 -22.13 -15.37
CA ALA A 134 -21.28 -22.69 -16.05
C ALA A 134 -20.73 -23.97 -15.38
N LEU A 135 -20.69 -24.01 -14.05
CA LEU A 135 -20.18 -25.16 -13.28
C LEU A 135 -21.16 -26.37 -13.34
N LEU A 136 -22.47 -26.11 -13.37
CA LEU A 136 -23.50 -27.12 -13.64
C LEU A 136 -23.46 -27.58 -15.11
N ALA A 137 -23.33 -26.67 -16.08
CA ALA A 137 -23.29 -27.01 -17.50
C ALA A 137 -22.13 -27.95 -17.82
N THR A 138 -20.91 -27.56 -17.44
CA THR A 138 -19.69 -28.36 -17.66
C THR A 138 -19.76 -29.74 -16.98
N CYS A 139 -20.30 -29.83 -15.76
CA CYS A 139 -20.36 -31.09 -15.01
C CYS A 139 -21.58 -31.98 -15.34
N LEU A 140 -22.68 -31.43 -15.88
CA LEU A 140 -23.86 -32.21 -16.30
C LEU A 140 -23.76 -32.69 -17.75
N VAL A 141 -23.26 -31.87 -18.68
CA VAL A 141 -23.15 -32.24 -20.11
C VAL A 141 -22.21 -33.44 -20.30
N TYR A 142 -21.06 -33.44 -19.63
CA TYR A 142 -19.99 -34.40 -19.92
C TYR A 142 -20.34 -35.87 -19.58
N PRO A 143 -20.91 -36.22 -18.40
CA PRO A 143 -21.31 -37.60 -18.10
C PRO A 143 -22.43 -38.14 -19.00
N LEU A 144 -23.30 -37.26 -19.51
CA LEU A 144 -24.41 -37.59 -20.40
C LEU A 144 -23.96 -38.01 -21.81
N PHE A 145 -22.75 -37.61 -22.23
CA PHE A 145 -22.19 -37.95 -23.54
C PHE A 145 -21.40 -39.27 -23.58
N PHE A 146 -20.76 -39.65 -22.48
CA PHE A 146 -19.73 -40.71 -22.49
C PHE A 146 -20.21 -42.12 -22.11
N SER A 147 -21.53 -42.37 -21.99
CA SER A 147 -22.07 -43.73 -21.96
C SER A 147 -23.41 -43.86 -22.68
N GLU A 148 -23.54 -44.89 -23.53
CA GLU A 148 -24.69 -45.07 -24.44
C GLU A 148 -26.03 -45.19 -23.68
N GLY A 149 -26.77 -44.07 -23.58
CA GLY A 149 -28.14 -44.02 -23.08
C GLY A 149 -28.32 -43.80 -21.57
N SER A 150 -27.25 -43.47 -20.83
CA SER A 150 -27.36 -43.17 -19.39
C SER A 150 -27.74 -41.71 -19.15
N VAL A 151 -28.86 -41.46 -18.48
CA VAL A 151 -29.10 -40.14 -17.84
C VAL A 151 -28.20 -40.04 -16.60
N ALA A 152 -27.63 -38.86 -16.34
CA ALA A 152 -26.80 -38.59 -15.17
C ALA A 152 -27.53 -39.06 -13.88
N PRO A 153 -26.87 -39.87 -13.04
CA PRO A 153 -27.48 -40.40 -11.84
C PRO A 153 -27.70 -39.29 -10.80
N GLU A 154 -28.68 -39.47 -9.93
CA GLU A 154 -29.18 -38.43 -9.04
C GLU A 154 -29.15 -38.89 -7.57
N PRO A 155 -28.61 -38.09 -6.62
CA PRO A 155 -27.97 -36.78 -6.83
C PRO A 155 -26.68 -36.88 -7.63
N VAL A 156 -26.32 -35.77 -8.29
CA VAL A 156 -24.98 -35.57 -8.85
C VAL A 156 -24.08 -35.06 -7.71
N LYS A 157 -23.04 -35.83 -7.37
CA LYS A 157 -22.04 -35.44 -6.38
C LYS A 157 -20.86 -34.70 -7.02
N PHE A 158 -20.55 -33.53 -6.47
CA PHE A 158 -19.31 -32.78 -6.67
C PHE A 158 -18.32 -33.16 -5.55
N SER A 159 -17.03 -33.29 -5.85
CA SER A 159 -15.99 -33.43 -4.81
C SER A 159 -15.63 -32.05 -4.23
N PRO A 160 -15.17 -31.95 -2.96
CA PRO A 160 -14.78 -30.68 -2.37
C PRO A 160 -13.71 -29.91 -3.17
N GLU A 161 -12.74 -30.65 -3.73
CA GLU A 161 -11.70 -30.12 -4.62
C GLU A 161 -12.28 -29.27 -5.77
N ARG A 162 -13.50 -29.58 -6.25
CA ARG A 162 -14.20 -28.83 -7.32
C ARG A 162 -15.17 -27.75 -6.81
N VAL A 163 -15.26 -27.58 -5.50
CA VAL A 163 -16.01 -26.53 -4.81
C VAL A 163 -15.04 -25.42 -4.37
N GLU A 164 -13.86 -25.81 -3.85
CA GLU A 164 -12.77 -24.90 -3.47
C GLU A 164 -12.24 -24.11 -4.69
N ASP A 165 -11.91 -24.78 -5.80
CA ASP A 165 -11.46 -24.19 -7.09
C ASP A 165 -12.39 -23.09 -7.65
N ALA A 166 -13.63 -22.97 -7.16
CA ALA A 166 -14.66 -22.07 -7.67
C ALA A 166 -15.08 -20.95 -6.70
N LEU A 167 -14.55 -20.91 -5.47
CA LEU A 167 -15.08 -20.07 -4.38
C LEU A 167 -14.02 -19.24 -3.61
N GLU A 168 -12.83 -19.02 -4.17
CA GLU A 168 -11.88 -18.03 -3.62
C GLU A 168 -12.45 -16.60 -3.66
N LEU A 169 -13.03 -16.13 -2.54
CA LEU A 169 -13.14 -14.73 -2.05
C LEU A 169 -14.31 -14.60 -1.03
N GLU A 170 -13.99 -14.51 0.26
CA GLU A 170 -14.90 -14.04 1.33
C GLU A 170 -14.42 -12.72 1.95
N THR A 171 -15.36 -11.87 2.42
CA THR A 171 -15.39 -11.25 3.78
C THR A 171 -16.25 -9.96 3.85
N ALA A 172 -17.57 -10.04 3.69
CA ALA A 172 -18.51 -9.12 4.36
C ALA A 172 -19.97 -9.63 4.43
N THR A 173 -20.55 -9.55 5.63
CA THR A 173 -21.92 -9.99 5.93
C THR A 173 -23.03 -9.29 5.12
N ALA A 174 -23.96 -10.07 4.56
CA ALA A 174 -25.41 -9.85 4.71
C ALA A 174 -26.24 -11.00 4.12
N ILE A 175 -27.48 -11.19 4.59
CA ILE A 175 -28.49 -12.05 3.94
C ILE A 175 -29.47 -11.18 3.11
N ILE A 176 -29.99 -11.73 2.02
CA ILE A 176 -31.22 -11.31 1.34
C ILE A 176 -32.15 -12.52 1.38
N VAL A 177 -33.44 -12.29 1.63
CA VAL A 177 -34.49 -13.22 1.22
C VAL A 177 -35.54 -12.39 0.49
N VAL A 178 -35.68 -12.62 -0.81
CA VAL A 178 -36.85 -12.19 -1.58
C VAL A 178 -37.80 -13.38 -1.64
N THR A 179 -39.06 -13.17 -1.28
CA THR A 179 -40.18 -14.07 -1.55
C THR A 179 -41.37 -13.22 -1.98
N ASP A 180 -42.23 -13.78 -2.83
CA ASP A 180 -43.24 -13.02 -3.58
C ASP A 180 -44.37 -12.38 -2.76
N ASP A 181 -45.08 -11.48 -3.45
CA ASP A 181 -46.34 -10.83 -3.09
C ASP A 181 -46.36 -9.83 -1.90
N ALA A 182 -46.00 -8.59 -2.26
CA ALA A 182 -46.87 -7.43 -2.05
C ALA A 182 -47.25 -6.99 -0.61
N THR A 183 -46.28 -6.80 0.29
CA THR A 183 -46.07 -5.50 1.00
C THR A 183 -44.84 -5.51 1.92
N PRO A 184 -44.00 -4.45 1.93
CA PRO A 184 -42.84 -4.38 2.82
C PRO A 184 -43.19 -3.94 4.26
N GLN A 185 -42.81 -4.75 5.23
CA GLN A 185 -42.71 -4.41 6.66
C GLN A 185 -41.36 -4.89 7.18
N MET A 186 -40.51 -3.98 7.68
CA MET A 186 -39.25 -4.34 8.33
C MET A 186 -39.47 -4.57 9.83
N THR A 187 -39.00 -5.71 10.36
CA THR A 187 -38.82 -5.92 11.80
C THR A 187 -37.56 -6.77 12.03
N VAL A 188 -36.69 -6.33 12.93
CA VAL A 188 -35.49 -7.09 13.36
C VAL A 188 -35.81 -7.86 14.63
N THR A 189 -35.35 -9.12 14.75
CA THR A 189 -35.37 -9.86 16.02
C THR A 189 -34.23 -10.88 16.04
N ALA A 190 -33.44 -10.92 17.12
CA ALA A 190 -32.26 -11.78 17.24
C ALA A 190 -32.51 -12.98 18.19
N PRO A 191 -32.20 -14.22 17.75
CA PRO A 191 -32.15 -15.42 18.61
C PRO A 191 -30.79 -16.17 18.52
N PRO A 192 -30.51 -17.18 19.35
CA PRO A 192 -30.22 -17.08 20.79
C PRO A 192 -28.81 -17.63 21.15
N GLU A 193 -28.21 -17.19 22.26
CA GLU A 193 -26.86 -17.63 22.65
C GLU A 193 -26.79 -19.07 23.21
N GLN A 194 -25.87 -19.89 22.65
CA GLN A 194 -25.22 -21.06 23.26
C GLN A 194 -23.81 -21.22 22.65
N ASN A 195 -22.72 -21.49 23.36
CA ASN A 195 -22.47 -21.42 24.81
C ASN A 195 -21.20 -20.56 25.02
N LYS A 196 -21.29 -19.47 25.79
CA LYS A 196 -20.11 -18.70 26.21
C LYS A 196 -19.66 -19.17 27.59
N ALA A 197 -18.40 -19.58 27.72
CA ALA A 197 -17.77 -19.86 29.01
C ALA A 197 -17.41 -18.54 29.71
N THR A 198 -18.39 -17.94 30.40
CA THR A 198 -18.21 -16.67 31.13
C THR A 198 -17.49 -16.90 32.46
N GLY A 199 -16.16 -16.95 32.42
CA GLY A 199 -15.28 -16.95 33.60
C GLY A 199 -14.25 -15.82 33.57
N SER A 200 -13.54 -15.62 34.67
CA SER A 200 -12.46 -14.61 34.76
C SER A 200 -11.28 -14.94 33.82
N PRO A 201 -10.50 -13.92 33.39
CA PRO A 201 -9.22 -14.13 32.70
C PRO A 201 -8.26 -15.04 33.47
N ALA A 202 -7.42 -15.77 32.74
CA ALA A 202 -6.43 -16.67 33.32
C ALA A 202 -5.36 -15.90 34.12
N VAL A 203 -5.07 -16.30 35.36
CA VAL A 203 -4.09 -15.62 36.22
C VAL A 203 -2.76 -16.39 36.20
N ILE A 204 -1.70 -15.74 35.72
CA ILE A 204 -0.34 -16.28 35.74
C ILE A 204 0.31 -15.95 37.09
N THR A 205 0.97 -16.92 37.72
CA THR A 205 1.74 -16.71 38.96
C THR A 205 3.10 -17.41 38.90
N THR A 206 4.17 -16.70 39.25
CA THR A 206 5.51 -17.30 39.38
C THR A 206 5.77 -17.66 40.84
N PHE A 207 6.03 -18.93 41.13
CA PHE A 207 6.25 -19.43 42.48
C PHE A 207 7.59 -18.90 43.04
N ALA A 208 7.55 -17.88 43.90
CA ALA A 208 8.76 -17.28 44.48
C ALA A 208 9.49 -18.18 45.51
N SER A 209 8.90 -19.30 45.94
CA SER A 209 9.49 -20.26 46.89
C SER A 209 8.84 -21.64 46.77
N ALA A 210 9.47 -22.68 47.34
CA ALA A 210 8.94 -24.03 47.31
C ALA A 210 7.90 -24.28 48.41
N GLY A 211 6.71 -24.76 48.04
CA GLY A 211 5.57 -25.01 48.94
C GLY A 211 4.36 -25.58 48.18
N ASN A 212 3.45 -26.30 48.84
CA ASN A 212 2.28 -26.94 48.21
C ASN A 212 2.57 -27.80 46.96
N GLY A 213 3.77 -28.40 46.87
CA GLY A 213 4.22 -29.18 45.71
C GLY A 213 4.95 -28.35 44.62
N ALA A 214 5.08 -27.04 44.81
CA ALA A 214 5.85 -26.16 43.95
C ALA A 214 7.35 -26.16 44.25
N HIS A 215 8.17 -25.92 43.22
CA HIS A 215 9.52 -25.39 43.36
C HIS A 215 9.54 -23.89 43.06
N ALA A 216 10.63 -23.21 43.43
CA ALA A 216 10.84 -21.81 43.10
C ALA A 216 11.08 -21.61 41.59
N GLY A 217 10.61 -20.50 41.03
CA GLY A 217 10.73 -20.14 39.61
C GLY A 217 9.77 -20.88 38.67
N ASP A 218 8.97 -21.81 39.17
CA ASP A 218 7.92 -22.48 38.38
C ASP A 218 6.77 -21.49 38.10
N VAL A 219 5.97 -21.73 37.06
CA VAL A 219 4.79 -20.92 36.71
C VAL A 219 3.49 -21.71 36.92
N GLY A 220 2.51 -21.08 37.57
CA GLY A 220 1.12 -21.52 37.66
C GLY A 220 0.23 -20.70 36.71
N ILE A 221 -0.79 -21.35 36.15
CA ILE A 221 -1.86 -20.73 35.37
C ILE A 221 -3.18 -21.11 36.03
N GLU A 222 -3.74 -20.18 36.79
CA GLU A 222 -5.03 -20.32 37.46
C GLU A 222 -6.17 -20.01 36.47
N LEU A 223 -7.19 -20.87 36.44
CA LEU A 223 -8.35 -20.78 35.55
C LEU A 223 -9.65 -20.84 36.36
N ASP A 224 -10.66 -20.06 35.95
CA ASP A 224 -12.02 -20.24 36.46
C ASP A 224 -12.50 -21.68 36.25
N SER A 225 -13.26 -22.23 37.21
CA SER A 225 -13.70 -23.62 37.18
C SER A 225 -14.53 -24.02 35.95
N ALA A 226 -15.31 -23.10 35.37
CA ALA A 226 -16.07 -23.34 34.15
C ALA A 226 -15.18 -23.26 32.90
N VAL A 227 -14.22 -22.32 32.87
CA VAL A 227 -13.22 -22.20 31.80
C VAL A 227 -12.31 -23.44 31.78
N ALA A 228 -11.81 -23.87 32.94
CA ALA A 228 -11.01 -25.08 33.09
C ALA A 228 -11.75 -26.34 32.62
N ALA A 229 -13.04 -26.45 32.97
CA ALA A 229 -13.89 -27.56 32.52
C ALA A 229 -14.11 -27.53 30.99
N HIS A 230 -14.36 -26.35 30.41
CA HIS A 230 -14.59 -26.19 28.97
C HIS A 230 -13.31 -26.46 28.14
N ILE A 231 -12.16 -25.96 28.58
CA ILE A 231 -10.85 -26.26 27.96
C ILE A 231 -10.54 -27.75 28.08
N GLN A 232 -10.80 -28.38 29.24
CA GLN A 232 -10.64 -29.82 29.42
C GLN A 232 -11.56 -30.61 28.47
N GLU A 233 -12.80 -30.19 28.27
CA GLU A 233 -13.73 -30.80 27.32
C GLU A 233 -13.22 -30.66 25.88
N LEU A 234 -12.83 -29.46 25.45
CA LEU A 234 -12.32 -29.19 24.11
C LEU A 234 -11.05 -29.99 23.78
N LEU A 235 -10.07 -30.00 24.67
CA LEU A 235 -8.79 -30.72 24.50
C LEU A 235 -8.91 -32.25 24.67
N SER A 236 -10.02 -32.78 25.19
CA SER A 236 -10.26 -34.23 25.29
C SER A 236 -11.27 -34.78 24.28
N SER A 237 -11.98 -33.91 23.56
CA SER A 237 -12.90 -34.27 22.48
C SER A 237 -12.33 -34.07 21.06
N SER A 238 -11.32 -33.21 20.91
CA SER A 238 -10.67 -32.91 19.62
C SER A 238 -9.56 -33.92 19.27
N ASP A 239 -9.42 -34.27 17.99
CA ASP A 239 -8.31 -35.12 17.49
C ASP A 239 -7.01 -34.32 17.38
N ASN A 240 -6.37 -34.06 18.52
CA ASN A 240 -5.08 -33.38 18.59
C ASN A 240 -3.90 -34.21 18.01
N SER A 241 -4.13 -35.31 17.28
CA SER A 241 -3.07 -36.08 16.62
C SER A 241 -2.74 -35.60 15.20
N LYS A 242 -3.56 -34.71 14.62
CA LYS A 242 -3.37 -34.11 13.30
C LYS A 242 -3.69 -32.62 13.35
N CYS A 243 -2.83 -31.80 12.77
CA CYS A 243 -3.03 -30.36 12.64
C CYS A 243 -2.78 -29.92 11.19
N ASN A 244 -3.58 -28.99 10.69
CA ASN A 244 -3.42 -28.45 9.34
C ASN A 244 -2.39 -27.32 9.34
N MET A 245 -1.11 -27.71 9.30
CA MET A 245 0.04 -26.84 9.08
C MET A 245 1.07 -27.62 8.26
N ASP A 246 1.62 -27.03 7.19
CA ASP A 246 2.64 -27.67 6.33
C ASP A 246 4.04 -27.68 6.97
N VAL A 247 4.11 -28.19 8.20
CA VAL A 247 5.35 -28.44 8.91
C VAL A 247 5.78 -29.86 8.57
N SER A 248 6.57 -30.01 7.50
CA SER A 248 7.04 -31.32 7.04
C SER A 248 7.57 -32.16 8.21
N ALA A 249 6.93 -33.30 8.49
CA ALA A 249 7.16 -34.07 9.72
C ALA A 249 8.63 -34.50 9.91
N ASN A 250 9.38 -34.56 8.82
CA ASN A 250 10.81 -34.89 8.77
C ASN A 250 11.74 -33.79 9.30
N SER A 251 11.29 -32.53 9.38
CA SER A 251 12.12 -31.40 9.85
C SER A 251 12.20 -31.31 11.37
N ILE A 252 11.13 -31.67 12.09
CA ILE A 252 11.06 -31.64 13.57
C ILE A 252 11.45 -32.98 14.21
N HIS A 253 11.42 -34.11 13.48
CA HIS A 253 11.85 -35.43 13.98
C HIS A 253 13.37 -35.55 14.29
N ALA A 254 14.09 -34.43 14.35
CA ALA A 254 15.54 -34.35 14.46
C ALA A 254 16.12 -34.23 15.88
N ARG A 255 15.33 -34.36 16.98
CA ARG A 255 15.75 -34.89 18.32
C ARG A 255 14.63 -34.89 19.40
N GLN A 256 14.56 -36.00 20.13
CA GLN A 256 14.13 -36.21 21.54
C GLN A 256 12.81 -35.63 22.13
N LEU A 257 12.06 -34.72 21.51
CA LEU A 257 10.75 -34.28 22.01
C LEU A 257 9.65 -34.36 20.94
N ASP A 258 8.65 -35.21 21.17
CA ASP A 258 7.40 -35.19 20.42
C ASP A 258 6.47 -34.10 20.98
N LEU A 259 6.36 -32.99 20.24
CA LEU A 259 5.48 -31.87 20.56
C LEU A 259 4.22 -31.84 19.67
N THR A 260 4.00 -32.85 18.81
CA THR A 260 2.93 -32.84 17.80
C THR A 260 1.56 -32.61 18.43
N ASN A 261 1.25 -33.37 19.49
CA ASN A 261 -0.01 -33.27 20.21
C ASN A 261 -0.19 -31.90 20.91
N VAL A 262 0.89 -31.34 21.47
CA VAL A 262 0.90 -30.00 22.08
C VAL A 262 0.60 -28.93 21.02
N LEU A 263 1.21 -29.06 19.84
CA LEU A 263 1.06 -28.14 18.73
C LEU A 263 -0.37 -28.15 18.18
N CYS A 264 -0.93 -29.33 17.88
CA CYS A 264 -2.31 -29.43 17.40
C CYS A 264 -3.33 -28.97 18.45
N GLY A 265 -3.16 -29.33 19.72
CA GLY A 265 -4.03 -28.84 20.81
C GLY A 265 -4.01 -27.32 20.98
N ALA A 266 -2.88 -26.67 20.68
CA ALA A 266 -2.78 -25.21 20.69
C ALA A 266 -3.50 -24.56 19.49
N GLN A 267 -3.40 -25.15 18.30
CA GLN A 267 -4.18 -24.75 17.12
C GLN A 267 -5.70 -24.88 17.38
N THR A 268 -6.15 -25.99 17.98
CA THR A 268 -7.54 -26.20 18.39
C THR A 268 -8.04 -25.09 19.33
N LEU A 269 -7.26 -24.74 20.36
CA LEU A 269 -7.61 -23.64 21.28
C LEU A 269 -7.67 -22.28 20.57
N PHE A 270 -6.71 -21.99 19.70
CA PHE A 270 -6.63 -20.73 18.97
C PHE A 270 -7.84 -20.50 18.03
N LEU A 271 -8.16 -21.49 17.18
CA LEU A 271 -9.27 -21.40 16.22
C LEU A 271 -10.65 -21.28 16.90
N ASN A 272 -10.85 -21.98 18.02
CA ASN A 272 -12.08 -21.86 18.82
C ASN A 272 -12.14 -20.54 19.62
N GLY A 273 -10.99 -19.92 19.92
CA GLY A 273 -10.90 -18.63 20.61
C GLY A 273 -11.22 -17.40 19.77
N ILE A 274 -11.09 -17.47 18.44
CA ILE A 274 -11.31 -16.32 17.53
C ILE A 274 -12.69 -16.36 16.84
N SER A 275 -13.21 -17.54 16.51
CA SER A 275 -14.24 -17.70 15.47
C SER A 275 -15.72 -17.42 15.86
N ARG A 276 -16.03 -16.89 17.05
CA ARG A 276 -17.44 -16.81 17.56
C ARG A 276 -17.81 -15.55 18.39
N GLN A 277 -17.99 -14.41 17.72
CA GLN A 277 -18.69 -13.19 18.21
C GLN A 277 -18.65 -12.91 19.74
N GLY A 278 -17.43 -12.74 20.26
CA GLY A 278 -17.15 -12.37 21.64
C GLY A 278 -15.70 -12.66 21.97
N PHE A 279 -14.96 -11.66 22.43
CA PHE A 279 -13.54 -11.81 22.76
C PHE A 279 -13.35 -12.88 23.83
N ALA A 280 -12.41 -13.79 23.58
CA ALA A 280 -12.00 -14.81 24.54
C ALA A 280 -11.04 -14.21 25.58
N ASP A 281 -11.56 -13.35 26.47
CA ASP A 281 -10.80 -12.71 27.56
C ASP A 281 -10.07 -13.72 28.47
N TRP A 282 -10.52 -14.98 28.46
CA TRP A 282 -9.87 -16.12 29.14
C TRP A 282 -8.62 -16.66 28.44
N LEU A 283 -8.47 -16.43 27.13
CA LEU A 283 -7.31 -16.81 26.30
C LEU A 283 -6.27 -15.68 26.20
N VAL A 284 -6.61 -14.48 26.69
CA VAL A 284 -5.67 -13.36 26.88
C VAL A 284 -4.80 -13.65 28.12
N VAL A 285 -3.96 -14.67 27.99
CA VAL A 285 -2.83 -14.93 28.87
C VAL A 285 -1.88 -13.75 28.71
N ASN A 286 -1.61 -13.06 29.82
CA ASN A 286 -0.87 -11.79 29.86
C ASN A 286 0.45 -11.86 29.05
N PRO A 287 0.82 -10.83 28.27
CA PRO A 287 1.73 -10.98 27.13
C PRO A 287 3.22 -11.07 27.50
N ALA A 288 3.55 -11.31 28.77
CA ALA A 288 4.90 -11.72 29.18
C ALA A 288 5.25 -13.08 28.55
N ARG A 289 5.87 -13.03 27.36
CA ARG A 289 6.36 -14.19 26.58
C ARG A 289 7.01 -15.22 27.50
N LEU A 290 6.34 -16.36 27.72
CA LEU A 290 6.88 -17.45 28.52
C LEU A 290 8.23 -17.88 27.91
N PRO A 291 9.36 -17.68 28.62
CA PRO A 291 10.66 -17.71 27.97
C PRO A 291 11.15 -19.14 27.89
N TRP A 292 10.68 -19.92 26.91
CA TRP A 292 10.99 -21.35 26.83
C TRP A 292 12.49 -21.63 26.71
N THR A 293 13.05 -22.53 27.53
CA THR A 293 14.49 -22.86 27.54
C THR A 293 14.94 -23.61 26.30
N ASN A 294 14.16 -24.60 25.88
CA ASN A 294 14.53 -25.48 24.76
C ASN A 294 14.39 -24.74 23.41
N PRO A 295 15.46 -24.67 22.59
CA PRO A 295 15.39 -24.13 21.23
C PRO A 295 14.30 -24.75 20.34
N GLU A 296 14.05 -26.06 20.47
CA GLU A 296 13.03 -26.81 19.73
C GLU A 296 11.62 -26.29 20.08
N VAL A 297 11.35 -26.10 21.37
CA VAL A 297 10.08 -25.52 21.86
C VAL A 297 9.93 -24.08 21.39
N ARG A 298 10.99 -23.26 21.41
CA ARG A 298 10.95 -21.89 20.87
C ARG A 298 10.67 -21.87 19.37
N ALA A 299 11.29 -22.76 18.59
CA ALA A 299 11.00 -22.89 17.17
C ALA A 299 9.53 -23.28 16.93
N THR A 300 9.02 -24.28 17.66
CA THR A 300 7.61 -24.71 17.59
C THR A 300 6.63 -23.57 17.91
N VAL A 301 6.89 -22.79 18.97
CA VAL A 301 6.06 -21.62 19.32
C VAL A 301 6.11 -20.54 18.24
N ASN A 302 7.30 -20.24 17.70
CA ASN A 302 7.45 -19.25 16.63
C ASN A 302 6.73 -19.68 15.34
N THR A 303 6.81 -20.96 14.96
CA THR A 303 6.06 -21.52 13.82
C THR A 303 4.55 -21.39 14.02
N LEU A 304 4.05 -21.75 15.21
CA LEU A 304 2.61 -21.59 15.51
C LEU A 304 2.20 -20.13 15.50
N VAL A 305 3.00 -19.20 16.02
CA VAL A 305 2.73 -17.75 15.99
C VAL A 305 2.68 -17.22 14.55
N GLN A 306 3.58 -17.63 13.67
CA GLN A 306 3.55 -17.22 12.25
C GLN A 306 2.32 -17.75 11.52
N TRP A 307 1.97 -19.03 11.73
CA TRP A 307 0.72 -19.60 11.21
C TRP A 307 -0.51 -18.85 11.76
N SER A 308 -0.56 -18.62 13.07
CA SER A 308 -1.64 -17.89 13.74
C SER A 308 -1.79 -16.44 13.26
N LEU A 309 -0.69 -15.75 12.91
CA LEU A 309 -0.73 -14.40 12.34
C LEU A 309 -1.34 -14.39 10.93
N ASN A 310 -0.91 -15.32 10.07
CA ASN A 310 -1.45 -15.45 8.72
C ASN A 310 -2.96 -15.77 8.74
N GLN A 311 -3.39 -16.63 9.66
CA GLN A 311 -4.81 -16.98 9.84
C GLN A 311 -5.60 -15.84 10.50
N ALA A 312 -5.03 -15.12 11.47
CA ALA A 312 -5.70 -14.01 12.12
C ALA A 312 -5.99 -12.86 11.15
N ALA A 313 -5.04 -12.54 10.25
CA ALA A 313 -5.24 -11.54 9.20
C ALA A 313 -6.40 -11.92 8.25
N GLN A 314 -6.62 -13.21 8.01
CA GLN A 314 -7.71 -13.73 7.18
C GLN A 314 -9.07 -13.77 7.93
N ILE A 315 -9.07 -14.02 9.24
CA ILE A 315 -10.30 -14.19 10.04
C ILE A 315 -10.80 -12.86 10.65
N ASN A 316 -9.90 -11.92 10.95
CA ASN A 316 -10.24 -10.58 11.46
C ASN A 316 -9.09 -9.59 11.17
N PRO A 317 -9.13 -8.79 10.10
CA PRO A 317 -8.03 -7.87 9.74
C PRO A 317 -7.80 -6.72 10.76
N VAL A 318 -8.65 -6.57 11.76
CA VAL A 318 -8.53 -5.53 12.81
C VAL A 318 -7.86 -6.07 14.09
N ILE A 319 -7.58 -7.38 14.19
CA ILE A 319 -6.92 -7.93 15.38
C ILE A 319 -5.40 -7.66 15.36
N ALA A 320 -4.93 -6.83 16.29
CA ALA A 320 -3.52 -6.46 16.36
C ALA A 320 -2.61 -7.70 16.54
N ALA A 321 -1.51 -7.76 15.77
CA ALA A 321 -0.56 -8.88 15.77
C ALA A 321 -0.02 -9.23 17.17
N THR A 322 0.09 -8.24 18.07
CA THR A 322 0.47 -8.42 19.48
C THR A 322 -0.54 -9.23 20.29
N VAL A 323 -1.84 -9.06 20.02
CA VAL A 323 -2.93 -9.84 20.64
C VAL A 323 -2.91 -11.27 20.14
N VAL A 324 -2.73 -11.46 18.83
CA VAL A 324 -2.58 -12.79 18.21
C VAL A 324 -1.39 -13.55 18.81
N HIS A 325 -0.26 -12.89 18.96
CA HIS A 325 0.96 -13.44 19.58
C HIS A 325 0.73 -13.88 21.04
N ALA A 326 -0.02 -13.08 21.81
CA ALA A 326 -0.38 -13.40 23.20
C ALA A 326 -1.33 -14.59 23.29
N MET A 327 -2.44 -14.58 22.54
CA MET A 327 -3.41 -15.68 22.49
C MET A 327 -2.76 -17.00 22.06
N THR A 328 -1.88 -16.96 21.05
CA THR A 328 -1.15 -18.14 20.58
C THR A 328 -0.18 -18.67 21.64
N SER A 329 0.52 -17.78 22.35
CA SER A 329 1.41 -18.16 23.46
C SER A 329 0.64 -18.79 24.62
N GLY A 330 -0.54 -18.26 24.95
CA GLY A 330 -1.46 -18.82 25.95
C GLY A 330 -2.01 -20.18 25.55
N ALA A 331 -2.49 -20.33 24.31
CA ALA A 331 -2.95 -21.60 23.75
C ALA A 331 -1.86 -22.68 23.82
N PHE A 332 -0.62 -22.35 23.44
CA PHE A 332 0.52 -23.27 23.56
C PHE A 332 0.82 -23.65 25.02
N ALA A 333 0.81 -22.68 25.94
CA ALA A 333 1.07 -22.93 27.36
C ALA A 333 0.03 -23.86 28.00
N ILE A 334 -1.25 -23.66 27.68
CA ILE A 334 -2.37 -24.47 28.17
C ILE A 334 -2.31 -25.88 27.55
N SER A 335 -2.10 -26.00 26.23
CA SER A 335 -1.91 -27.29 25.57
C SER A 335 -0.70 -28.07 26.11
N TRP A 336 0.42 -27.38 26.36
CA TRP A 336 1.60 -27.95 27.00
C TRP A 336 1.26 -28.48 28.39
N ALA A 337 0.53 -27.70 29.20
CA ALA A 337 0.11 -28.12 30.53
C ALA A 337 -0.84 -29.32 30.49
N TYR A 338 -1.77 -29.39 29.55
CA TYR A 338 -2.66 -30.54 29.36
C TYR A 338 -1.88 -31.81 29.05
N HIS A 339 -1.05 -31.80 28.00
CA HIS A 339 -0.36 -33.01 27.55
C HIS A 339 0.77 -33.47 28.49
N ASN A 340 1.35 -32.59 29.32
CA ASN A 340 2.37 -32.97 30.31
C ASN A 340 1.78 -33.33 31.70
N ASN A 341 0.68 -32.70 32.13
CA ASN A 341 0.05 -33.00 33.42
C ASN A 341 -1.13 -34.01 33.32
N GLY A 342 -1.53 -34.37 32.09
CA GLY A 342 -2.58 -35.35 31.78
C GLY A 342 -4.01 -34.85 31.94
N LYS A 343 -4.21 -33.58 32.31
CA LYS A 343 -5.51 -32.90 32.46
C LYS A 343 -5.32 -31.39 32.63
N ILE A 344 -6.38 -30.63 32.35
CA ILE A 344 -6.54 -29.25 32.79
C ILE A 344 -7.33 -29.22 34.10
N THR A 345 -7.02 -28.27 34.97
CA THR A 345 -7.74 -28.02 36.23
C THR A 345 -7.85 -26.51 36.49
N THR A 346 -8.32 -26.10 37.67
CA THR A 346 -8.19 -24.71 38.14
C THR A 346 -6.74 -24.28 38.28
N ASP A 347 -5.81 -25.21 38.58
CA ASP A 347 -4.42 -24.92 38.94
C ASP A 347 -3.45 -25.64 38.00
N ASN A 348 -3.13 -25.03 36.86
CA ASN A 348 -2.27 -25.62 35.83
C ASN A 348 -0.82 -25.19 36.03
N ARG A 349 0.15 -26.01 35.58
CA ARG A 349 1.53 -25.86 36.06
C ARG A 349 2.61 -26.15 35.03
N ILE A 350 3.57 -25.22 34.92
CA ILE A 350 4.74 -25.29 34.04
C ILE A 350 6.01 -25.20 34.91
N PRO A 351 6.89 -26.23 34.91
CA PRO A 351 8.12 -26.20 35.69
C PRO A 351 9.13 -25.15 35.22
N SER A 352 9.84 -24.56 36.17
CA SER A 352 10.98 -23.65 35.99
C SER A 352 12.04 -24.16 35.02
N ALA A 353 12.28 -25.48 34.95
CA ALA A 353 13.23 -26.07 34.01
C ALA A 353 12.86 -25.89 32.53
N SER A 354 11.56 -25.71 32.23
CA SER A 354 11.05 -25.40 30.89
C SER A 354 11.22 -23.92 30.52
N LEU A 355 11.63 -23.06 31.47
CA LEU A 355 11.62 -21.60 31.36
C LEU A 355 12.99 -20.96 31.73
N GLN A 356 13.33 -19.85 31.07
CA GLN A 356 14.69 -19.34 31.01
C GLN A 356 15.07 -18.61 32.31
N GLY A 357 15.95 -19.23 33.10
CA GLY A 357 16.49 -18.68 34.35
C GLY A 357 16.41 -19.61 35.57
N GLY A 358 15.63 -20.69 35.50
CA GLY A 358 15.51 -21.68 36.57
C GLY A 358 15.00 -21.10 37.90
N ALA A 359 15.39 -21.72 39.02
CA ALA A 359 14.82 -21.44 40.35
C ALA A 359 15.12 -20.05 40.95
N THR A 360 15.79 -19.17 40.21
CA THR A 360 16.07 -17.76 40.58
C THR A 360 15.37 -16.74 39.67
N ALA A 361 14.59 -17.17 38.68
CA ALA A 361 13.81 -16.31 37.80
C ALA A 361 12.69 -15.59 38.57
N THR A 362 12.98 -14.40 39.09
CA THR A 362 12.09 -13.66 40.01
C THR A 362 11.16 -12.72 39.25
N VAL A 363 10.33 -13.27 38.36
CA VAL A 363 9.35 -12.52 37.56
C VAL A 363 7.97 -12.64 38.20
N CYS A 364 7.69 -11.79 39.20
CA CYS A 364 6.40 -11.74 39.88
C CYS A 364 6.04 -10.30 40.29
N ALA A 365 6.36 -9.32 39.43
CA ALA A 365 6.35 -7.90 39.78
C ALA A 365 6.05 -6.95 38.59
N GLN A 366 5.07 -7.26 37.74
CA GLN A 366 4.61 -6.28 36.72
C GLN A 366 3.13 -6.34 36.32
N GLU A 367 2.35 -7.32 36.79
CA GLU A 367 1.09 -7.69 36.12
C GLU A 367 -0.22 -7.50 36.92
N THR A 368 -0.17 -7.03 38.17
CA THR A 368 -1.36 -6.88 39.05
C THR A 368 -1.69 -5.41 39.37
N ALA A 369 -1.83 -4.58 38.34
CA ALA A 369 -2.25 -3.18 38.48
C ALA A 369 -3.23 -2.64 37.41
N VAL A 370 -3.59 -3.42 36.37
CA VAL A 370 -4.40 -2.95 35.22
C VAL A 370 -5.89 -3.34 35.35
N GLN A 371 -6.47 -3.11 36.53
CA GLN A 371 -7.92 -2.90 36.66
C GLN A 371 -8.27 -1.65 37.50
N CYS A 372 -7.34 -0.69 37.56
CA CYS A 372 -7.63 0.70 37.98
C CYS A 372 -8.27 1.48 36.81
N GLY A 373 -9.42 1.01 36.31
CA GLY A 373 -10.12 1.61 35.19
C GLY A 373 -10.84 2.91 35.54
N ALA A 374 -10.17 4.05 35.32
CA ALA A 374 -10.81 5.37 35.15
C ALA A 374 -9.81 6.37 34.53
N GLU A 375 -9.99 6.67 33.25
CA GLU A 375 -9.64 7.93 32.57
C GLU A 375 -8.52 8.79 33.21
N CYS A 376 -7.26 8.38 33.06
CA CYS A 376 -6.15 9.33 33.10
C CYS A 376 -6.11 10.12 31.79
N GLY A 377 -7.07 11.05 31.63
CA GLY A 377 -6.95 12.09 30.62
C GLY A 377 -5.63 12.83 30.82
N VAL A 378 -4.78 12.85 29.79
CA VAL A 378 -3.75 13.89 29.64
C VAL A 378 -4.46 15.22 29.96
N PHE A 379 -4.05 16.08 30.95
CA PHE A 379 -4.47 17.55 31.08
C PHE A 379 -3.89 19.02 30.59
N ALA A 380 -2.80 19.72 30.04
CA ALA A 380 -1.32 19.82 29.62
C ALA A 380 -0.21 20.32 30.67
N TRP A 381 0.70 19.53 31.33
CA TRP A 381 1.62 20.04 32.42
C TRP A 381 2.99 19.35 32.76
N THR A 382 3.92 20.11 33.41
CA THR A 382 5.34 19.77 33.72
C THR A 382 5.59 19.47 35.21
N PRO A 383 6.79 18.93 35.57
CA PRO A 383 7.75 18.20 34.72
C PRO A 383 7.96 16.76 35.23
N GLN A 384 8.49 15.89 34.38
CA GLN A 384 8.95 14.56 34.79
C GLN A 384 10.03 14.66 35.88
N PHE A 385 9.67 14.34 37.12
CA PHE A 385 10.47 13.40 37.90
C PHE A 385 9.73 12.08 37.90
N ASP A 386 10.39 11.04 37.41
CA ASP A 386 9.83 9.69 37.32
C ASP A 386 9.12 9.32 38.62
N CYS A 387 7.83 8.98 38.47
CA CYS A 387 7.02 8.41 39.52
C CYS A 387 6.74 6.94 39.17
N THR A 388 7.81 6.14 39.24
CA THR A 388 7.75 4.73 39.61
C THR A 388 6.97 4.59 40.92
N ARG A 389 5.64 4.53 40.81
CA ARG A 389 4.73 4.17 41.89
C ARG A 389 4.40 2.70 41.79
N SER A 390 5.20 1.94 42.52
CA SER A 390 4.77 0.66 43.04
C SER A 390 3.35 0.74 43.60
N CYS A 391 2.44 -0.02 43.01
CA CYS A 391 1.21 -0.41 43.68
C CYS A 391 1.54 -1.46 44.74
N THR A 392 2.15 -1.02 45.85
CA THR A 392 2.34 -1.82 47.06
C THR A 392 1.55 -1.17 48.20
N THR A 393 0.61 -1.83 48.86
CA THR A 393 0.31 -3.28 48.83
C THR A 393 -1.19 -3.59 48.88
N VAL A 394 -1.62 -4.53 48.04
CA VAL A 394 -2.57 -5.55 48.50
C VAL A 394 -1.75 -6.67 49.13
N THR A 395 -1.52 -6.58 50.44
CA THR A 395 -1.11 -7.76 51.23
C THR A 395 -2.37 -8.59 51.49
N SER A 396 -2.41 -9.87 51.16
CA SER A 396 -1.30 -10.72 50.65
C SER A 396 -1.83 -12.00 50.03
N CYS A 397 -0.92 -12.86 49.58
CA CYS A 397 -1.07 -14.30 49.78
C CYS A 397 -1.16 -14.59 51.30
N ASP A 398 -2.35 -14.32 51.85
CA ASP A 398 -2.85 -14.43 53.23
C ASP A 398 -2.67 -13.24 54.24
N ALA A 399 -3.78 -12.93 54.92
CA ALA A 399 -4.00 -12.25 56.23
C ALA A 399 -3.71 -10.74 56.54
N GLN A 400 -4.81 -9.94 56.54
CA GLN A 400 -5.27 -8.93 57.55
C GLN A 400 -4.84 -7.41 57.52
N PRO A 401 -5.67 -6.46 58.05
CA PRO A 401 -5.55 -4.99 57.81
C PRO A 401 -5.44 -4.07 59.05
N THR A 402 -5.02 -2.78 58.89
CA THR A 402 -5.63 -1.58 59.58
C THR A 402 -5.06 -0.18 59.19
N THR A 403 -5.99 0.80 59.10
CA THR A 403 -5.96 2.25 59.44
C THR A 403 -4.82 3.23 59.06
N THR A 404 -5.25 4.40 58.57
CA THR A 404 -4.51 5.56 58.02
C THR A 404 -3.77 6.46 59.04
N THR A 405 -2.56 6.93 58.68
CA THR A 405 -2.10 8.36 58.69
C THR A 405 -0.71 8.44 58.02
N ARG A 406 -0.47 9.40 57.11
CA ARG A 406 0.80 9.51 56.36
C ARG A 406 1.51 10.85 56.63
N THR A 407 2.70 10.77 57.22
CA THR A 407 3.67 11.87 57.26
C THR A 407 4.69 11.66 56.14
N THR A 408 5.00 12.70 55.36
CA THR A 408 5.94 12.61 54.24
C THR A 408 7.31 13.16 54.63
N THR A 409 8.35 12.34 54.49
CA THR A 409 9.76 12.77 54.56
C THR A 409 10.44 12.34 53.26
N LYS A 410 11.03 13.29 52.52
CA LYS A 410 11.88 12.98 51.36
C LYS A 410 13.30 12.65 51.82
N THR A 411 13.92 11.65 51.19
CA THR A 411 15.37 11.48 51.11
C THR A 411 15.70 11.08 49.68
N ALA A 412 16.76 11.64 49.10
CA ALA A 412 17.11 11.44 47.70
C ALA A 412 18.23 10.41 47.54
N SER A 413 18.15 9.62 46.47
CA SER A 413 19.23 8.83 45.91
C SER A 413 19.25 9.10 44.40
N GLY A 414 20.21 9.91 43.95
CA GLY A 414 20.46 10.10 42.52
C GLY A 414 21.20 8.90 41.92
N PRO A 415 21.56 8.96 40.63
CA PRO A 415 22.44 7.95 40.03
C PRO A 415 23.77 7.89 40.79
N ILE A 416 24.36 6.70 40.88
CA ILE A 416 25.80 6.60 41.04
C ILE A 416 26.40 7.11 39.72
N PRO A 417 27.31 8.09 39.71
CA PRO A 417 28.03 8.42 38.51
C PRO A 417 28.93 7.23 38.17
N THR A 418 28.59 6.51 37.11
CA THR A 418 29.59 5.86 36.28
C THR A 418 30.46 6.97 35.68
N ASP A 419 31.78 6.83 35.77
CA ASP A 419 32.68 7.64 34.96
C ASP A 419 32.36 7.42 33.46
N SER A 420 32.57 8.45 32.66
CA SER A 420 32.25 8.52 31.22
C SER A 420 33.03 7.51 30.36
N SER A 421 32.38 6.91 29.35
CA SER A 421 32.93 6.84 27.96
C SER A 421 32.07 6.14 26.89
N ASP A 422 31.23 5.17 27.24
CA ASP A 422 30.95 4.05 26.30
C ASP A 422 29.74 4.21 25.33
N GLY A 423 29.13 5.40 25.22
CA GLY A 423 27.97 5.63 24.31
C GLY A 423 28.13 6.79 23.32
N ASP A 424 29.15 7.64 23.49
CA ASP A 424 29.22 8.99 22.93
C ASP A 424 30.16 9.10 21.69
N GLY A 425 30.42 7.98 21.03
CA GLY A 425 31.33 7.92 19.88
C GLY A 425 30.74 8.58 18.63
N GLN A 426 31.62 8.91 17.68
CA GLN A 426 31.22 9.52 16.41
C GLN A 426 30.60 8.47 15.48
N GLN A 427 29.56 8.87 14.75
CA GLN A 427 28.73 8.04 13.88
C GLN A 427 28.53 8.69 12.50
N ILE A 428 28.01 7.91 11.57
CA ILE A 428 27.61 8.32 10.21
C ILE A 428 26.08 8.36 10.16
N ALA A 429 25.55 9.46 9.63
CA ALA A 429 24.17 9.57 9.19
C ALA A 429 24.20 9.95 7.71
N VAL A 430 23.29 9.39 6.91
CA VAL A 430 23.32 9.54 5.44
C VAL A 430 22.02 10.14 4.94
N ALA A 431 22.09 11.34 4.37
CA ALA A 431 21.11 11.84 3.41
C ALA A 431 21.23 10.99 2.13
N SER A 432 20.45 9.91 2.08
CA SER A 432 20.50 8.85 1.07
C SER A 432 19.44 9.06 0.00
N TYR A 433 19.55 10.13 -0.78
CA TYR A 433 18.61 10.47 -1.87
C TYR A 433 18.89 9.67 -3.16
N ILE A 434 19.35 8.43 -2.98
CA ILE A 434 19.74 7.48 -4.03
C ILE A 434 18.48 6.74 -4.45
N ASN A 435 18.07 6.85 -5.71
CA ASN A 435 16.89 6.13 -6.20
C ASN A 435 17.15 4.59 -6.13
N PRO A 436 16.30 3.80 -5.45
CA PRO A 436 16.52 2.36 -5.26
C PRO A 436 16.62 1.53 -6.55
N LEU A 437 16.01 1.98 -7.65
CA LEU A 437 16.13 1.33 -8.96
C LEU A 437 17.39 1.75 -9.74
N ALA A 438 17.95 2.93 -9.44
CA ALA A 438 19.13 3.45 -10.14
C ALA A 438 20.44 2.84 -9.61
N ASP A 439 20.57 2.67 -8.29
CA ASP A 439 21.67 1.92 -7.68
C ASP A 439 21.18 1.07 -6.48
N PRO A 440 20.66 -0.15 -6.75
CA PRO A 440 20.33 -1.12 -5.69
C PRO A 440 21.55 -1.53 -4.86
N ALA A 441 22.75 -1.53 -5.46
CA ALA A 441 23.98 -1.98 -4.80
C ALA A 441 24.54 -0.94 -3.82
N ALA A 442 24.20 0.34 -3.98
CA ALA A 442 24.40 1.34 -2.93
C ALA A 442 23.52 1.06 -1.71
N TRP A 443 22.24 0.72 -1.92
CA TRP A 443 21.33 0.40 -0.82
C TRP A 443 21.72 -0.88 -0.08
N ASP A 444 22.10 -1.94 -0.79
CA ASP A 444 22.62 -3.16 -0.16
C ASP A 444 23.83 -2.86 0.74
N ARG A 445 24.78 -2.03 0.27
CA ARG A 445 25.91 -1.56 1.09
C ARG A 445 25.48 -0.73 2.31
N LEU A 446 24.57 0.23 2.15
CA LEU A 446 24.04 1.04 3.26
C LEU A 446 23.39 0.19 4.35
N ILE A 447 22.71 -0.89 3.95
CA ILE A 447 22.02 -1.83 4.84
C ILE A 447 23.01 -2.80 5.51
N GLU A 448 24.05 -3.26 4.81
CA GLU A 448 25.11 -4.14 5.34
C GLU A 448 26.12 -3.43 6.26
N TYR A 449 26.35 -2.11 6.10
CA TYR A 449 27.30 -1.38 6.93
C TYR A 449 26.93 -1.38 8.42
N ASP A 450 27.93 -1.55 9.29
CA ASP A 450 27.86 -1.61 10.76
C ASP A 450 26.86 -0.58 11.36
N MET A 451 25.82 -1.07 12.05
CA MET A 451 24.75 -0.23 12.60
C MET A 451 25.19 0.68 13.75
N ASP A 452 26.20 0.29 14.54
CA ASP A 452 26.73 1.14 15.63
C ASP A 452 27.47 2.35 15.03
N LYS A 453 28.03 2.17 13.83
CA LYS A 453 28.76 3.22 13.10
C LYS A 453 27.90 4.01 12.11
N MET A 454 26.91 3.39 11.48
CA MET A 454 25.97 4.01 10.53
C MET A 454 24.53 3.63 10.90
N PRO A 455 23.96 4.22 11.96
CA PRO A 455 22.60 3.93 12.40
C PRO A 455 21.51 4.60 11.56
N ILE A 456 21.79 5.73 10.90
CA ILE A 456 20.77 6.63 10.34
C ILE A 456 20.88 6.72 8.81
N LEU A 457 19.75 6.46 8.13
CA LEU A 457 19.55 6.67 6.70
C LEU A 457 18.32 7.58 6.52
N VAL A 458 18.32 8.48 5.52
CA VAL A 458 17.16 9.32 5.18
C VAL A 458 16.52 8.83 3.90
N ALA A 459 15.23 8.50 3.94
CA ALA A 459 14.42 8.17 2.79
C ALA A 459 13.77 9.44 2.21
N ASN A 460 13.78 9.57 0.88
CA ASN A 460 13.17 10.69 0.18
C ASN A 460 12.58 10.20 -1.16
N VAL A 461 11.28 9.90 -1.18
CA VAL A 461 10.63 9.31 -2.37
C VAL A 461 10.52 10.34 -3.49
N VAL A 462 9.99 11.53 -3.17
CA VAL A 462 9.66 12.58 -4.15
C VAL A 462 9.65 13.99 -3.52
N ASN A 463 10.69 14.34 -2.77
CA ASN A 463 10.72 15.48 -1.82
C ASN A 463 9.68 15.34 -0.69
N GLY A 464 9.45 14.11 -0.25
CA GLY A 464 8.40 13.69 0.68
C GLY A 464 8.08 12.19 0.54
N PRO A 465 6.99 11.72 1.16
CA PRO A 465 6.56 10.31 1.16
C PRO A 465 5.83 9.84 -0.12
N ASP A 466 5.48 10.77 -1.03
CA ASP A 466 4.44 10.63 -2.06
C ASP A 466 3.03 10.41 -1.47
N SER A 467 2.10 9.98 -2.32
CA SER A 467 0.66 9.80 -2.12
C SER A 467 0.24 8.32 -2.08
N ALA A 468 1.18 7.43 -2.38
CA ALA A 468 1.03 5.97 -2.39
C ALA A 468 2.38 5.31 -2.14
N VAL A 469 2.36 4.06 -1.68
CA VAL A 469 3.58 3.30 -1.36
C VAL A 469 4.39 3.00 -2.63
N ASP A 470 5.57 3.61 -2.77
CA ASP A 470 6.56 3.17 -3.75
C ASP A 470 7.18 1.85 -3.24
N LYS A 471 6.99 0.78 -4.01
CA LYS A 471 7.42 -0.58 -3.63
C LYS A 471 8.94 -0.75 -3.56
N THR A 472 9.69 0.10 -4.24
CA THR A 472 11.16 0.05 -4.32
C THR A 472 11.79 0.79 -3.15
N TRP A 473 11.16 1.88 -2.71
CA TRP A 473 11.45 2.50 -1.42
C TRP A 473 11.02 1.63 -0.25
N ALA A 474 9.84 1.01 -0.28
CA ALA A 474 9.38 0.12 0.77
C ALA A 474 10.36 -1.04 1.06
N ASP A 475 10.87 -1.70 0.01
CA ASP A 475 11.89 -2.75 0.17
C ASP A 475 13.15 -2.27 0.92
N VAL A 476 13.74 -1.14 0.51
CA VAL A 476 14.97 -0.65 1.17
C VAL A 476 14.71 -0.10 2.57
N ILE A 477 13.53 0.50 2.81
CA ILE A 477 13.10 0.99 4.13
C ILE A 477 12.90 -0.19 5.09
N ASP A 478 12.16 -1.23 4.68
CA ASP A 478 11.93 -2.43 5.49
C ASP A 478 13.22 -3.20 5.76
N ARG A 479 14.09 -3.36 4.75
CA ARG A 479 15.40 -4.04 4.92
C ARG A 479 16.36 -3.26 5.83
N ALA A 480 16.38 -1.93 5.74
CA ALA A 480 17.17 -1.09 6.65
C ALA A 480 16.64 -1.15 8.09
N SER A 481 15.32 -1.04 8.27
CA SER A 481 14.68 -1.15 9.60
C SER A 481 14.92 -2.53 10.22
N ALA A 482 14.79 -3.60 9.43
CA ALA A 482 15.07 -4.97 9.85
C ALA A 482 16.56 -5.24 10.16
N SER A 483 17.50 -4.44 9.63
CA SER A 483 18.93 -4.49 10.02
C SER A 483 19.25 -3.66 11.28
N GLY A 484 18.24 -3.02 11.89
CA GLY A 484 18.37 -2.22 13.11
C GLY A 484 18.69 -0.74 12.87
N LYS A 485 18.58 -0.24 11.63
CA LYS A 485 18.84 1.17 11.29
C LYS A 485 17.60 2.02 11.47
N THR A 486 17.79 3.24 11.96
CA THR A 486 16.77 4.27 12.05
C THR A 486 16.61 4.94 10.67
N VAL A 487 15.56 4.57 9.94
CA VAL A 487 15.20 5.24 8.68
C VAL A 487 14.38 6.48 8.98
N LEU A 488 14.78 7.64 8.45
CA LEU A 488 14.09 8.91 8.65
C LEU A 488 13.33 9.32 7.39
N GLY A 489 12.06 9.68 7.52
CA GLY A 489 11.28 10.27 6.43
C GLY A 489 11.66 11.72 6.17
N TYR A 490 11.99 12.09 4.93
CA TYR A 490 12.25 13.47 4.52
C TYR A 490 10.96 14.32 4.54
N VAL A 491 10.98 15.47 5.23
CA VAL A 491 9.87 16.43 5.29
C VAL A 491 10.37 17.86 5.05
N ARG A 492 9.83 18.54 4.04
CA ARG A 492 10.27 19.86 3.58
C ARG A 492 9.63 21.00 4.39
N THR A 493 10.41 21.76 5.17
CA THR A 493 9.87 22.82 6.05
C THR A 493 9.87 24.25 5.48
N GLY A 494 10.35 24.47 4.25
CA GLY A 494 10.13 25.72 3.53
C GLY A 494 10.88 26.95 4.06
N TYR A 495 11.84 26.78 4.98
CA TYR A 495 12.31 27.84 5.88
C TYR A 495 11.15 28.58 6.56
N LEU A 496 10.04 27.87 6.84
CA LEU A 496 8.76 28.38 7.34
C LEU A 496 8.19 29.57 6.51
N GLY A 497 8.61 29.69 5.25
CA GLY A 497 8.31 30.83 4.37
C GLY A 497 9.01 32.15 4.74
N VAL A 498 9.86 32.17 5.77
CA VAL A 498 10.44 33.43 6.29
C VAL A 498 11.76 33.83 5.64
N SER A 499 12.39 32.96 4.84
CA SER A 499 13.60 33.27 4.06
C SER A 499 13.38 34.38 3.01
N ASP A 500 14.45 34.94 2.46
CA ASP A 500 14.37 35.96 1.39
C ASP A 500 13.74 35.43 0.09
N GLN A 501 13.75 34.10 -0.13
CA GLN A 501 13.11 33.45 -1.27
C GLN A 501 11.57 33.38 -1.13
N LYS A 502 11.03 33.58 0.08
CA LYS A 502 9.58 33.54 0.38
C LYS A 502 8.89 32.30 -0.17
N PHE A 503 9.42 31.13 0.18
CA PHE A 503 8.77 29.86 -0.13
C PHE A 503 7.35 29.82 0.45
N ILE A 504 6.47 29.16 -0.29
CA ILE A 504 5.07 28.94 0.06
C ILE A 504 4.80 27.44 0.18
N THR A 505 3.77 27.09 0.93
CA THR A 505 3.25 25.72 1.02
C THR A 505 2.74 25.25 -0.33
N ARG A 506 2.46 23.95 -0.46
CA ARG A 506 1.80 23.36 -1.65
C ARG A 506 0.46 24.03 -2.00
N LEU A 507 -0.18 24.68 -1.03
CA LEU A 507 -1.42 25.46 -1.18
C LEU A 507 -1.18 26.98 -1.34
N GLY A 508 0.03 27.40 -1.71
CA GLY A 508 0.36 28.78 -2.03
C GLY A 508 0.46 29.75 -0.84
N SER A 509 0.44 29.25 0.40
CA SER A 509 0.44 30.09 1.61
C SER A 509 1.83 30.29 2.20
N GLY A 510 2.09 31.48 2.73
CA GLY A 510 3.27 31.81 3.54
C GLY A 510 3.00 31.85 5.06
N ASP A 511 1.78 31.52 5.50
CA ASP A 511 1.41 31.58 6.91
C ASP A 511 2.05 30.41 7.70
N LEU A 512 2.65 30.71 8.87
CA LEU A 512 3.28 29.70 9.74
C LEU A 512 2.35 28.54 10.13
N ALA A 513 1.05 28.81 10.27
CA ALA A 513 0.04 27.80 10.60
C ALA A 513 -0.21 26.83 9.43
N ASP A 514 -0.16 27.32 8.21
CA ASP A 514 -0.37 26.52 7.00
C ASP A 514 0.89 25.69 6.70
N TRP A 515 2.08 26.23 7.01
CA TRP A 515 3.32 25.44 7.08
C TRP A 515 3.26 24.36 8.16
N THR A 516 2.69 24.65 9.33
CA THR A 516 2.53 23.65 10.41
C THR A 516 1.64 22.50 9.94
N ALA A 517 0.48 22.81 9.35
CA ALA A 517 -0.45 21.82 8.81
C ALA A 517 0.21 20.90 7.76
N GLN A 518 0.94 21.47 6.80
CA GLN A 518 1.61 20.69 5.76
C GLN A 518 2.74 19.81 6.31
N ILE A 519 3.47 20.28 7.33
CA ILE A 519 4.54 19.50 7.97
C ILE A 519 3.95 18.32 8.74
N GLU A 520 2.84 18.51 9.46
CA GLU A 520 2.10 17.42 10.13
C GLU A 520 1.48 16.43 9.12
N GLU A 521 0.89 16.92 8.02
CA GLU A 521 0.39 16.12 6.89
C GLU A 521 1.50 15.20 6.31
N ASP A 522 2.71 15.72 6.12
CA ASP A 522 3.84 14.96 5.60
C ASP A 522 4.42 13.95 6.62
N ILE A 523 4.45 14.30 7.92
CA ILE A 523 4.83 13.37 9.00
C ILE A 523 3.88 12.17 9.01
N ASP A 524 2.58 12.42 9.14
CA ASP A 524 1.56 11.38 9.27
C ASP A 524 1.50 10.51 7.99
N MET A 525 1.75 11.09 6.81
CA MET A 525 1.80 10.35 5.54
C MET A 525 2.99 9.37 5.47
N TRP A 526 4.18 9.72 6.01
CA TRP A 526 5.30 8.78 6.10
C TRP A 526 4.94 7.52 6.90
N TYR A 527 4.33 7.70 8.08
CA TYR A 527 3.90 6.58 8.91
C TYR A 527 2.66 5.85 8.38
N THR A 528 1.81 6.53 7.60
CA THR A 528 0.66 5.92 6.92
C THR A 528 1.08 5.00 5.78
N LEU A 529 2.07 5.41 4.98
CA LEU A 529 2.54 4.64 3.81
C LEU A 529 3.59 3.59 4.16
N TYR A 530 4.52 3.88 5.09
CA TYR A 530 5.67 3.02 5.40
C TYR A 530 5.69 2.48 6.85
N GLY A 531 4.63 2.74 7.62
CA GLY A 531 4.40 2.12 8.92
C GLY A 531 5.51 2.35 9.95
N SER A 532 5.70 1.37 10.83
CA SER A 532 6.75 1.39 11.86
C SER A 532 8.17 1.12 11.34
N SER A 533 8.35 0.95 10.03
CA SER A 533 9.69 0.83 9.44
C SER A 533 10.40 2.19 9.37
N ILE A 534 9.63 3.28 9.37
CA ILE A 534 10.12 4.64 9.64
C ILE A 534 10.40 4.80 11.13
N GLY A 535 11.66 5.10 11.47
CA GLY A 535 12.13 5.34 12.83
C GLY A 535 12.22 6.82 13.24
N GLY A 536 11.77 7.74 12.39
CA GLY A 536 11.82 9.17 12.67
C GLY A 536 11.65 10.06 11.44
N ILE A 537 11.91 11.37 11.61
CA ILE A 537 11.69 12.40 10.58
C ILE A 537 12.93 13.30 10.43
N PHE A 538 13.28 13.57 9.18
CA PHE A 538 14.31 14.53 8.77
C PHE A 538 13.64 15.79 8.22
N PHE A 539 13.61 16.85 9.02
CA PHE A 539 13.05 18.15 8.66
C PHE A 539 14.07 18.98 7.88
N ASP A 540 13.87 19.13 6.58
CA ASP A 540 14.76 19.88 5.69
C ASP A 540 14.32 21.34 5.49
N GLU A 541 15.20 22.16 4.89
CA GLU A 541 15.00 23.60 4.71
C GLU A 541 14.71 24.33 6.03
N GLY A 542 15.42 23.95 7.10
CA GLY A 542 15.22 24.48 8.44
C GLY A 542 15.57 25.96 8.58
N TRP A 543 14.78 26.74 9.31
CA TRP A 543 15.14 28.13 9.64
C TRP A 543 16.06 28.21 10.88
N PRO A 544 17.27 28.81 10.81
CA PRO A 544 18.27 28.74 11.88
C PRO A 544 18.23 29.85 12.95
N GLU A 545 17.37 30.88 12.79
CA GLU A 545 17.26 32.00 13.75
C GLU A 545 16.04 31.84 14.68
N CYS A 546 16.13 32.36 15.91
CA CYS A 546 15.07 32.15 16.92
C CYS A 546 13.71 32.78 16.54
N GLY A 547 13.72 33.88 15.79
CA GLY A 547 12.54 34.73 15.55
C GLY A 547 12.18 35.64 16.72
N ALA A 548 11.14 36.48 16.55
CA ALA A 548 10.66 37.35 17.61
C ALA A 548 10.07 36.51 18.75
N ASN A 549 10.53 36.76 19.98
CA ASN A 549 10.11 35.99 21.18
C ASN A 549 10.27 34.46 21.05
N ASN A 550 11.24 34.00 20.23
CA ASN A 550 11.49 32.60 19.90
C ASN A 550 10.38 31.89 19.10
N GLU A 551 9.58 32.62 18.31
CA GLU A 551 8.42 32.05 17.58
C GLU A 551 8.74 30.81 16.73
N TYR A 552 9.82 30.83 15.92
CA TYR A 552 10.20 29.69 15.06
C TYR A 552 10.70 28.49 15.89
N VAL A 553 11.48 28.77 16.93
CA VAL A 553 11.97 27.76 17.89
C VAL A 553 10.81 27.11 18.66
N ASN A 554 9.79 27.88 19.02
CA ASN A 554 8.59 27.37 19.67
C ASN A 554 7.77 26.49 18.71
N LEU A 555 7.73 26.83 17.42
CA LEU A 555 7.07 26.00 16.39
C LEU A 555 7.84 24.70 16.14
N TYR A 556 9.16 24.73 15.93
CA TYR A 556 9.94 23.49 15.75
C TYR A 556 9.89 22.58 16.98
N LYS A 557 9.86 23.14 18.21
CA LYS A 557 9.58 22.35 19.43
C LYS A 557 8.19 21.73 19.40
N TYR A 558 7.18 22.45 18.91
CA TYR A 558 5.80 21.95 18.81
C TYR A 558 5.67 20.82 17.78
N ILE A 559 6.36 20.92 16.64
CA ILE A 559 6.43 19.87 15.59
C ILE A 559 7.18 18.63 16.11
N ASN A 560 8.29 18.78 16.83
CA ASN A 560 8.98 17.66 17.50
C ASN A 560 8.06 16.98 18.52
N ASP A 561 7.44 17.79 19.37
CA ASP A 561 6.45 17.38 20.38
C ASP A 561 5.18 16.74 19.78
N TYR A 562 4.83 17.05 18.54
CA TYR A 562 3.77 16.39 17.78
C TYR A 562 4.26 15.02 17.33
N THR A 563 5.34 14.99 16.54
CA THR A 563 5.97 13.79 15.97
C THR A 563 6.18 12.71 17.02
N LYS A 564 6.77 13.06 18.17
CA LYS A 564 7.07 12.12 19.27
C LYS A 564 5.84 11.72 20.13
N ARG A 565 4.67 12.35 19.94
CA ARG A 565 3.41 11.99 20.60
C ARG A 565 2.50 11.15 19.71
N THR A 566 2.49 11.40 18.40
CA THR A 566 1.84 10.52 17.41
C THR A 566 2.66 9.26 17.18
N HIS A 567 3.99 9.37 17.16
CA HIS A 567 4.95 8.29 16.95
C HIS A 567 5.99 8.27 18.08
N PRO A 568 5.74 7.54 19.18
CA PRO A 568 6.76 7.26 20.19
C PRO A 568 8.03 6.65 19.57
N ASP A 569 9.17 6.85 20.23
CA ASP A 569 10.50 6.45 19.77
C ASP A 569 10.98 7.11 18.44
N ALA A 570 10.21 8.02 17.82
CA ALA A 570 10.61 8.73 16.61
C ALA A 570 11.79 9.69 16.83
N LEU A 571 12.91 9.46 16.13
CA LEU A 571 14.07 10.35 16.11
C LEU A 571 13.82 11.58 15.23
N THR A 572 14.19 12.78 15.68
CA THR A 572 14.01 14.01 14.89
C THR A 572 15.31 14.75 14.56
N VAL A 573 15.45 15.14 13.29
CA VAL A 573 16.58 15.92 12.77
C VAL A 573 16.06 17.20 12.12
N LEU A 574 16.72 18.35 12.34
CA LEU A 574 16.44 19.59 11.60
C LEU A 574 17.67 20.06 10.82
N ASN A 575 17.52 20.23 9.51
CA ASN A 575 18.57 20.65 8.58
C ASN A 575 18.36 22.07 8.02
N PRO A 576 19.02 23.10 8.57
CA PRO A 576 19.19 24.41 7.94
C PRO A 576 20.44 24.50 7.02
N GLY A 577 21.22 23.43 6.89
CA GLY A 577 22.53 23.37 6.21
C GLY A 577 23.62 24.28 6.79
N SER A 578 23.37 24.93 7.93
CA SER A 578 24.09 26.14 8.37
C SER A 578 24.09 26.33 9.89
N PRO A 579 24.99 27.19 10.44
CA PRO A 579 25.09 27.40 11.89
C PRO A 579 23.79 27.92 12.50
N MET A 580 23.41 27.36 13.65
CA MET A 580 22.14 27.64 14.32
C MET A 580 22.33 28.44 15.60
N ALA A 581 21.38 29.32 15.90
CA ALA A 581 21.36 30.05 17.17
C ALA A 581 21.12 29.09 18.35
N SER A 582 21.77 29.36 19.49
CA SER A 582 21.70 28.53 20.72
C SER A 582 20.30 28.22 21.26
N CYS A 583 19.29 28.99 20.89
CA CYS A 583 17.88 28.72 21.17
C CYS A 583 17.35 27.38 20.58
N PHE A 584 18.05 26.81 19.58
CA PHE A 584 17.70 25.53 18.95
C PHE A 584 18.23 24.28 19.67
N GLU A 585 19.15 24.38 20.64
CA GLU A 585 19.78 23.19 21.26
C GLU A 585 18.76 22.14 21.77
N ASP A 586 17.64 22.62 22.31
CA ASP A 586 16.56 21.78 22.84
C ASP A 586 15.34 21.71 21.88
N THR A 587 15.48 21.85 20.54
CA THR A 587 14.34 21.76 19.58
C THR A 587 14.11 20.36 19.02
N MET A 588 15.16 19.68 18.57
CA MET A 588 15.14 18.34 17.95
C MET A 588 16.20 17.45 18.60
N ASP A 589 16.22 16.15 18.30
CA ASP A 589 17.27 15.25 18.79
C ASP A 589 18.65 15.59 18.18
N THR A 590 18.69 15.90 16.88
CA THR A 590 19.92 16.28 16.14
C THR A 590 19.68 17.52 15.27
N LEU A 591 20.72 18.35 15.11
CA LEU A 591 20.74 19.56 14.28
C LEU A 591 21.87 19.45 13.25
N LEU A 592 21.56 19.68 11.97
CA LEU A 592 22.55 19.60 10.90
C LEU A 592 23.13 20.99 10.60
N THR A 593 24.18 21.36 11.34
CA THR A 593 24.65 22.76 11.40
C THR A 593 25.77 23.11 10.41
N PHE A 594 26.05 22.24 9.43
CA PHE A 594 26.97 22.51 8.33
C PHE A 594 26.70 21.57 7.14
N GLU A 595 26.45 22.13 5.96
CA GLU A 595 26.23 21.41 4.71
C GLU A 595 26.91 22.15 3.54
N LEU A 596 28.24 22.08 3.43
CA LEU A 596 29.01 22.75 2.37
C LEU A 596 30.21 21.91 1.92
N SER A 597 30.92 22.39 0.90
CA SER A 597 32.07 21.69 0.30
C SER A 597 33.26 21.51 1.26
N TYR A 598 34.13 20.56 0.93
CA TYR A 598 35.43 20.35 1.57
C TYR A 598 36.27 21.62 1.70
N ASP A 599 36.34 22.45 0.65
CA ASP A 599 37.07 23.72 0.70
C ASP A 599 36.45 24.70 1.71
N ALA A 600 35.11 24.81 1.73
CA ALA A 600 34.42 25.58 2.74
C ALA A 600 34.67 25.03 4.15
N TYR A 601 34.68 23.70 4.33
CA TYR A 601 34.95 23.07 5.63
C TYR A 601 36.39 23.28 6.10
N MET A 602 37.39 23.24 5.22
CA MET A 602 38.79 23.45 5.62
C MET A 602 39.11 24.93 5.81
N ASN A 603 38.65 25.80 4.91
CA ASN A 603 39.14 27.19 4.80
C ASN A 603 38.13 28.27 5.23
N SER A 604 36.83 27.97 5.32
CA SER A 604 35.76 28.95 5.59
C SER A 604 34.74 28.53 6.67
N TYR A 605 35.04 27.48 7.45
CA TYR A 605 34.12 26.95 8.47
C TYR A 605 33.75 28.00 9.52
N THR A 606 32.45 28.22 9.69
CA THR A 606 31.88 29.08 10.73
C THR A 606 31.22 28.19 11.79
N PRO A 607 31.66 28.23 13.06
CA PRO A 607 31.02 27.48 14.13
C PRO A 607 29.71 28.12 14.59
N ASN A 608 28.88 27.34 15.28
CA ASN A 608 27.82 27.85 16.14
C ASN A 608 28.40 28.79 17.23
N ASP A 609 27.60 29.73 17.76
CA ASP A 609 28.02 30.61 18.86
C ASP A 609 27.97 29.94 20.25
N TRP A 610 27.60 28.65 20.28
CA TRP A 610 27.47 27.77 21.44
C TRP A 610 28.21 26.44 21.21
N THR A 611 28.39 25.69 22.30
CA THR A 611 28.89 24.31 22.30
C THR A 611 27.78 23.41 22.86
N PRO A 612 27.44 22.28 22.23
CA PRO A 612 26.35 21.45 22.70
C PRO A 612 26.68 20.71 24.01
N LYS A 613 25.64 20.40 24.79
CA LYS A 613 25.70 19.50 25.95
C LYS A 613 26.20 18.09 25.59
N ASP A 614 25.84 17.61 24.39
CA ASP A 614 26.12 16.28 23.85
C ASP A 614 26.54 16.40 22.37
N PRO A 615 27.65 15.80 21.92
CA PRO A 615 28.11 15.91 20.53
C PRO A 615 27.12 15.35 19.50
N ARG A 616 26.28 14.38 19.86
CA ARG A 616 25.26 13.80 18.97
C ARG A 616 24.19 14.81 18.57
N LYS A 617 24.07 15.94 19.29
CA LYS A 617 23.21 17.06 18.89
C LYS A 617 23.63 17.71 17.56
N LEU A 618 24.86 17.49 17.07
CA LEU A 618 25.37 18.11 15.83
C LEU A 618 25.74 17.08 14.74
N TRP A 619 25.18 17.29 13.55
CA TRP A 619 25.53 16.61 12.30
C TRP A 619 26.21 17.60 11.33
N HIS A 620 27.30 17.18 10.69
CA HIS A 620 27.89 17.88 9.54
C HIS A 620 27.83 17.01 8.28
N ILE A 621 27.49 17.60 7.14
CA ILE A 621 27.67 17.02 5.81
C ILE A 621 28.80 17.78 5.09
N VAL A 622 29.74 17.06 4.48
CA VAL A 622 30.83 17.65 3.70
C VAL A 622 31.01 16.92 2.36
N TYR A 623 30.68 17.61 1.26
CA TYR A 623 30.81 17.09 -0.11
C TYR A 623 32.10 17.54 -0.80
N ASN A 624 32.45 16.92 -1.93
CA ASN A 624 33.70 17.12 -2.67
C ASN A 624 34.96 16.89 -1.79
N VAL A 625 34.90 15.91 -0.89
CA VAL A 625 36.01 15.50 -0.01
C VAL A 625 36.80 14.40 -0.71
N PRO A 626 38.09 14.60 -1.05
CA PRO A 626 38.88 13.53 -1.66
C PRO A 626 39.09 12.34 -0.70
N GLU A 627 39.12 11.11 -1.22
CA GLU A 627 39.36 9.88 -0.44
C GLU A 627 40.59 9.99 0.49
N SER A 628 41.67 10.61 0.00
CA SER A 628 42.91 10.83 0.76
C SER A 628 42.77 11.81 1.94
N ALA A 629 41.69 12.59 2.00
CA ALA A 629 41.39 13.54 3.07
C ALA A 629 40.37 13.01 4.10
N VAL A 630 39.64 11.93 3.80
CA VAL A 630 38.58 11.35 4.67
C VAL A 630 39.06 11.20 6.12
N GLY A 631 40.21 10.55 6.32
CA GLY A 631 40.78 10.34 7.65
C GLY A 631 41.27 11.60 8.37
N GLU A 632 41.42 12.74 7.69
CA GLU A 632 41.66 14.05 8.29
C GLU A 632 40.34 14.75 8.63
N VAL A 633 39.40 14.80 7.67
CA VAL A 633 38.10 15.48 7.81
C VAL A 633 37.27 14.86 8.94
N THR A 634 37.20 13.54 9.06
CA THR A 634 36.52 12.85 10.18
C THR A 634 37.08 13.29 11.54
N LYS A 635 38.42 13.33 11.66
CA LYS A 635 39.10 13.75 12.90
C LYS A 635 38.97 15.26 13.15
N LEU A 636 38.71 16.06 12.12
CA LEU A 636 38.39 17.49 12.24
C LEU A 636 36.93 17.70 12.68
N ALA A 637 35.99 16.89 12.18
CA ALA A 637 34.59 16.91 12.60
C ALA A 637 34.42 16.57 14.09
N LYS A 638 35.10 15.52 14.59
CA LYS A 638 35.09 15.19 16.02
C LYS A 638 35.65 16.32 16.89
N LYS A 639 36.69 17.03 16.42
CA LYS A 639 37.23 18.24 17.09
C LYS A 639 36.31 19.46 17.02
N ARG A 640 35.37 19.49 16.07
CA ARG A 640 34.35 20.55 15.91
C ARG A 640 33.06 20.24 16.67
N GLY A 641 32.97 19.10 17.34
CA GLY A 641 31.84 18.70 18.18
C GLY A 641 30.72 17.97 17.46
N ALA A 642 30.90 17.56 16.21
CA ALA A 642 29.88 16.80 15.48
C ALA A 642 29.94 15.30 15.79
N GLY A 643 28.89 14.80 16.44
CA GLY A 643 28.65 13.39 16.67
C GLY A 643 28.25 12.64 15.40
N PHE A 644 27.55 13.29 14.46
CA PHE A 644 27.20 12.72 13.17
C PHE A 644 27.97 13.36 12.00
N LEU A 645 28.35 12.55 11.01
CA LEU A 645 29.11 13.00 9.85
C LEU A 645 28.70 12.26 8.56
N GLN A 646 28.44 13.01 7.48
CA GLN A 646 28.44 12.47 6.12
C GLN A 646 29.61 13.06 5.34
N LEU A 647 30.38 12.21 4.66
CA LEU A 647 31.41 12.62 3.71
C LEU A 647 31.10 12.02 2.34
N THR A 648 31.30 12.78 1.27
CA THR A 648 31.18 12.30 -0.12
C THR A 648 32.22 12.99 -1.01
N ASP A 649 32.74 12.27 -1.99
CA ASP A 649 33.59 12.80 -3.05
C ASP A 649 32.79 13.46 -4.20
N ASP A 650 31.47 13.30 -4.21
CA ASP A 650 30.57 13.91 -5.20
C ASP A 650 30.34 15.42 -4.99
N THR A 651 29.64 16.06 -5.92
CA THR A 651 29.63 17.51 -6.14
C THR A 651 28.22 18.07 -6.42
N LEU A 652 28.10 19.40 -6.43
CA LEU A 652 26.85 20.07 -6.83
C LEU A 652 26.53 19.80 -8.32
N PRO A 653 25.25 19.63 -8.69
CA PRO A 653 24.07 20.11 -7.97
C PRO A 653 23.53 19.22 -6.86
N ASN A 654 23.79 17.90 -6.87
CA ASN A 654 23.16 16.96 -5.93
C ASN A 654 24.16 15.90 -5.43
N PRO A 655 24.97 16.17 -4.39
CA PRO A 655 25.97 15.22 -3.90
C PRO A 655 25.39 14.06 -3.06
N TYR A 656 24.09 13.75 -3.22
CA TYR A 656 23.31 12.83 -2.38
C TYR A 656 22.60 11.71 -3.16
N ASP A 657 22.67 11.72 -4.50
CA ASP A 657 22.11 10.65 -5.35
C ASP A 657 23.11 9.52 -5.67
N THR A 658 24.36 9.62 -5.19
CA THR A 658 25.38 8.55 -5.27
C THR A 658 25.93 8.17 -3.90
N LEU A 659 26.43 6.93 -3.77
CA LEU A 659 27.18 6.45 -2.60
C LEU A 659 28.65 6.21 -2.97
N PRO A 660 29.60 6.91 -2.32
CA PRO A 660 31.04 6.72 -2.54
C PRO A 660 31.49 5.25 -2.54
N GLY A 661 32.59 4.96 -3.24
CA GLY A 661 33.15 3.61 -3.32
C GLY A 661 33.46 3.01 -1.96
N ASP A 662 33.41 1.68 -1.82
CA ASP A 662 33.52 1.03 -0.51
C ASP A 662 34.79 1.42 0.27
N SER A 663 35.95 1.52 -0.39
CA SER A 663 37.21 1.96 0.25
C SER A 663 37.11 3.35 0.91
N TYR A 664 36.31 4.24 0.33
CA TYR A 664 36.03 5.56 0.87
C TYR A 664 35.21 5.46 2.17
N ILE A 665 34.10 4.73 2.14
CA ILE A 665 33.21 4.55 3.30
C ILE A 665 33.94 3.82 4.43
N GLN A 666 34.69 2.76 4.13
CA GLN A 666 35.53 2.05 5.10
C GLN A 666 36.59 2.98 5.71
N GLY A 667 37.14 3.94 4.95
CA GLY A 667 38.03 4.98 5.47
C GLY A 667 37.39 5.92 6.51
N ILE A 668 36.06 6.13 6.42
CA ILE A 668 35.27 6.81 7.46
C ILE A 668 35.09 5.86 8.65
N MET A 669 34.65 4.61 8.42
CA MET A 669 34.38 3.58 9.43
C MET A 669 35.60 3.30 10.33
N ASP A 670 36.79 3.15 9.74
CA ASP A 670 38.08 2.97 10.44
C ASP A 670 38.52 4.21 11.23
N SER A 671 37.95 5.38 10.92
CA SER A 671 38.23 6.65 11.60
C SER A 671 37.28 6.97 12.75
N ILE A 672 36.22 6.16 12.97
CA ILE A 672 35.20 6.37 14.00
C ILE A 672 35.02 5.14 14.92
N GLU A 673 34.47 5.41 16.10
CA GLU A 673 34.25 4.40 17.15
C GLU A 673 32.88 3.73 17.05
N GLY A 674 31.85 4.42 16.55
CA GLY A 674 30.45 3.99 16.69
C GLY A 674 29.83 4.44 18.02
N GLY A 675 28.53 4.23 18.20
CA GLY A 675 27.78 4.68 19.36
C GLY A 675 26.27 4.40 19.22
N SER A 676 25.42 5.23 19.81
CA SER A 676 23.97 5.17 19.59
C SER A 676 23.36 6.58 19.55
N PRO A 677 22.33 6.83 18.69
CA PRO A 677 21.67 8.12 18.63
C PRO A 677 21.14 8.60 19.99
N LEU A 678 21.16 9.91 20.20
CA LEU A 678 20.35 10.55 21.22
C LEU A 678 18.90 10.61 20.71
N ASN A 679 17.93 10.17 21.50
CA ASN A 679 16.51 10.19 21.16
C ASN A 679 15.72 10.47 22.45
N ASP A 680 15.27 11.72 22.64
CA ASP A 680 14.56 12.15 23.84
C ASP A 680 13.04 11.96 23.70
N ASP A 681 12.32 11.73 24.81
CA ASP A 681 10.85 11.70 24.84
C ASP A 681 10.23 13.05 24.41
N ALA A 682 8.98 13.02 23.91
CA ALA A 682 8.18 14.23 23.71
C ALA A 682 8.09 15.08 24.98
N SER A 683 8.16 16.42 24.87
CA SER A 683 8.24 17.26 26.05
C SER A 683 6.96 17.22 26.90
N SER A 684 7.14 17.24 28.22
CA SER A 684 6.03 17.46 29.15
C SER A 684 5.42 18.86 28.92
N TRP A 685 4.13 18.90 28.58
CA TRP A 685 3.26 20.08 28.47
C TRP A 685 3.35 21.07 29.67
N LYS A 686 2.74 22.28 29.68
CA LYS A 686 3.05 23.33 30.71
C LYS A 686 2.09 23.57 31.89
N THR A 687 2.62 23.52 33.12
CA THR A 687 1.92 23.56 34.44
C THR A 687 1.02 24.77 34.66
N ALA A 688 -0.23 24.61 34.22
CA ALA A 688 -1.27 25.64 34.13
C ALA A 688 -2.67 25.06 34.43
N SER A 689 -3.70 25.84 34.13
CA SER A 689 -5.12 25.46 34.21
C SER A 689 -5.65 24.93 32.88
N ALA A 690 -6.79 24.23 32.92
CA ALA A 690 -7.61 23.85 31.76
C ALA A 690 -7.81 25.01 30.76
N ALA A 691 -7.78 24.68 29.47
CA ALA A 691 -8.15 25.61 28.40
C ALA A 691 -9.65 25.97 28.43
N GLY A 692 -9.96 27.18 28.01
CA GLY A 692 -11.33 27.64 27.78
C GLY A 692 -11.92 27.05 26.49
N ALA A 693 -13.22 27.21 26.29
CA ALA A 693 -13.88 26.82 25.05
C ALA A 693 -13.39 27.67 23.87
N VAL A 694 -13.18 27.03 22.71
CA VAL A 694 -12.94 27.73 21.44
C VAL A 694 -14.26 28.34 20.95
N SER A 695 -14.23 29.50 20.29
CA SER A 695 -15.46 30.17 19.85
C SER A 695 -15.32 30.88 18.51
N GLY A 696 -16.42 30.98 17.77
CA GLY A 696 -16.46 31.64 16.47
C GLY A 696 -15.63 30.91 15.41
N LEU A 697 -15.62 29.57 15.43
CA LEU A 697 -15.05 28.81 14.32
C LEU A 697 -15.85 29.13 13.05
N SER A 698 -15.14 29.43 11.98
CA SER A 698 -15.70 29.85 10.70
C SER A 698 -14.84 29.33 9.55
N VAL A 699 -15.48 29.10 8.40
CA VAL A 699 -14.82 28.85 7.12
C VAL A 699 -14.51 30.20 6.49
N VAL A 700 -13.26 30.39 6.06
CA VAL A 700 -12.78 31.60 5.38
C VAL A 700 -12.87 31.40 3.87
N THR A 701 -12.32 30.27 3.38
CA THR A 701 -12.38 29.81 1.99
C THR A 701 -12.36 28.27 1.94
N SER A 702 -12.77 27.71 0.81
CA SER A 702 -12.65 26.29 0.46
C SER A 702 -12.30 26.16 -1.02
N ASP A 703 -11.72 25.02 -1.39
CA ASP A 703 -11.08 24.76 -2.68
C ASP A 703 -11.36 23.30 -3.12
N TYR A 704 -10.77 22.82 -4.22
CA TYR A 704 -10.85 21.42 -4.66
C TYR A 704 -10.32 20.43 -3.62
N THR A 705 -9.26 20.77 -2.88
CA THR A 705 -8.57 19.87 -1.94
C THR A 705 -8.18 20.52 -0.61
N SER A 706 -8.71 21.72 -0.32
CA SER A 706 -8.36 22.45 0.90
C SER A 706 -9.48 23.30 1.50
N ALA A 707 -9.29 23.69 2.76
CA ALA A 707 -10.20 24.59 3.48
C ALA A 707 -9.45 25.50 4.47
N LYS A 708 -9.61 26.82 4.37
CA LYS A 708 -9.05 27.77 5.34
C LYS A 708 -10.08 28.07 6.44
N LEU A 709 -9.71 27.79 7.69
CA LEU A 709 -10.53 27.94 8.88
C LEU A 709 -10.00 29.08 9.77
N SER A 710 -10.87 29.68 10.58
CA SER A 710 -10.51 30.71 11.56
C SER A 710 -11.39 30.66 12.82
N TRP A 711 -10.80 30.92 13.99
CA TRP A 711 -11.49 30.96 15.30
C TRP A 711 -10.95 32.08 16.20
N ASN A 712 -11.64 32.35 17.32
CA ASN A 712 -11.14 33.23 18.37
C ASN A 712 -10.22 32.49 19.35
N ALA A 713 -9.15 33.15 19.80
CA ALA A 713 -8.22 32.59 20.78
C ALA A 713 -8.90 32.22 22.12
N ALA A 714 -8.59 31.04 22.65
CA ALA A 714 -9.14 30.53 23.91
C ALA A 714 -8.23 30.85 25.11
N SER A 715 -8.83 31.07 26.30
CA SER A 715 -8.05 31.30 27.53
C SER A 715 -7.27 30.07 27.95
N ASN A 716 -6.03 30.25 28.41
CA ASN A 716 -5.10 29.20 28.84
C ASN A 716 -4.67 28.19 27.75
N ALA A 717 -4.94 28.45 26.46
CA ALA A 717 -4.49 27.58 25.38
C ALA A 717 -2.95 27.54 25.27
N LEU A 718 -2.39 26.34 25.12
CA LEU A 718 -1.01 26.08 24.70
C LEU A 718 -0.92 25.69 23.21
N GLY A 719 -2.01 25.14 22.68
CA GLY A 719 -2.23 24.86 21.26
C GLY A 719 -3.71 24.60 20.99
N TYR A 720 -4.03 24.36 19.73
CA TYR A 720 -5.35 23.94 19.26
C TYR A 720 -5.23 22.66 18.45
N TYR A 721 -6.21 21.77 18.57
CA TYR A 721 -6.41 20.64 17.65
C TYR A 721 -7.62 20.92 16.78
N VAL A 722 -7.46 20.72 15.47
CA VAL A 722 -8.52 20.75 14.46
C VAL A 722 -8.97 19.33 14.22
N TYR A 723 -10.29 19.11 14.18
CA TYR A 723 -10.90 17.80 14.03
C TYR A 723 -11.76 17.73 12.77
N SER A 724 -11.71 16.60 12.05
CA SER A 724 -12.71 16.19 11.08
C SER A 724 -13.50 15.03 11.67
N GLY A 725 -14.79 15.23 11.93
CA GLY A 725 -15.54 14.31 12.80
C GLY A 725 -14.91 14.24 14.20
N ASP A 726 -14.46 13.05 14.59
CA ASP A 726 -13.78 12.78 15.87
C ASP A 726 -12.24 12.67 15.74
N SER A 727 -11.68 12.64 14.53
CA SER A 727 -10.24 12.53 14.28
C SER A 727 -9.56 13.89 14.29
N VAL A 728 -8.42 14.03 14.96
CA VAL A 728 -7.52 15.18 14.77
C VAL A 728 -6.92 15.10 13.36
N ILE A 729 -6.87 16.24 12.66
CA ILE A 729 -6.31 16.35 11.29
C ILE A 729 -5.18 17.37 11.17
N ALA A 730 -5.02 18.23 12.18
CA ALA A 730 -3.96 19.22 12.29
C ALA A 730 -3.89 19.79 13.71
N SER A 731 -2.73 20.25 14.11
CA SER A 731 -2.47 20.93 15.38
C SER A 731 -1.65 22.20 15.17
N VAL A 732 -1.87 23.22 16.02
CA VAL A 732 -1.11 24.49 15.95
C VAL A 732 -0.82 25.09 17.32
N PRO A 733 0.33 25.78 17.50
CA PRO A 733 0.64 26.57 18.70
C PRO A 733 -0.44 27.61 19.01
N SER A 734 -0.64 27.95 20.30
CA SER A 734 -1.75 28.84 20.71
C SER A 734 -1.68 30.29 20.23
N SER A 735 -0.57 30.70 19.61
CA SER A 735 -0.43 31.96 18.87
C SER A 735 -1.15 31.98 17.53
N MET A 736 -1.60 30.83 17.02
CA MET A 736 -2.24 30.67 15.71
C MET A 736 -3.73 30.38 15.88
N THR A 737 -4.59 31.10 15.15
CA THR A 737 -6.06 30.91 15.19
C THR A 737 -6.70 30.95 13.80
N THR A 738 -5.89 30.61 12.81
CA THR A 738 -6.20 30.48 11.38
C THR A 738 -5.33 29.36 10.83
N ILE A 739 -5.87 28.53 9.95
CA ILE A 739 -5.14 27.40 9.35
C ILE A 739 -5.78 27.01 8.01
N THR A 740 -4.98 26.64 7.02
CA THR A 740 -5.45 25.98 5.80
C THR A 740 -5.19 24.48 5.92
N ILE A 741 -6.28 23.70 5.94
CA ILE A 741 -6.24 22.24 5.95
C ILE A 741 -6.09 21.75 4.50
N GLY A 742 -5.07 20.94 4.23
CA GLY A 742 -4.85 20.23 2.96
C GLY A 742 -5.44 18.81 2.96
N GLY A 743 -5.02 17.99 2.00
CA GLY A 743 -5.35 16.56 1.93
C GLY A 743 -6.84 16.21 1.79
N LEU A 744 -7.73 17.15 1.48
CA LEU A 744 -9.17 16.89 1.39
C LEU A 744 -9.53 16.30 0.01
N GLU A 745 -10.46 15.35 -0.02
CA GLU A 745 -11.02 14.81 -1.26
C GLU A 745 -11.89 15.87 -1.97
N SER A 746 -11.89 15.88 -3.30
CA SER A 746 -12.68 16.81 -4.11
C SER A 746 -14.16 16.42 -4.20
N GLY A 747 -15.06 17.40 -4.12
CA GLY A 747 -16.51 17.18 -4.12
C GLY A 747 -17.09 16.57 -2.85
N THR A 748 -16.28 16.41 -1.79
CA THR A 748 -16.63 15.78 -0.51
C THR A 748 -17.04 16.85 0.52
N SER A 749 -17.93 16.48 1.45
CA SER A 749 -18.35 17.38 2.53
C SER A 749 -17.78 16.94 3.89
N TYR A 750 -17.11 17.89 4.55
CA TYR A 750 -16.44 17.70 5.83
C TYR A 750 -17.12 18.50 6.95
N ILE A 751 -17.06 17.99 8.18
CA ILE A 751 -17.55 18.69 9.37
C ILE A 751 -16.38 18.90 10.32
N PHE A 752 -15.95 20.16 10.45
CA PHE A 752 -14.80 20.53 11.27
C PHE A 752 -15.23 21.10 12.63
N HIS A 753 -14.44 20.82 13.66
CA HIS A 753 -14.50 21.50 14.96
C HIS A 753 -13.08 21.70 15.53
N VAL A 754 -12.93 22.59 16.51
CA VAL A 754 -11.62 22.93 17.11
C VAL A 754 -11.71 22.92 18.63
N SER A 755 -10.69 22.34 19.28
CA SER A 755 -10.53 22.28 20.75
C SER A 755 -9.16 22.81 21.19
N ALA A 756 -9.05 23.37 22.40
CA ALA A 756 -7.81 24.00 22.91
C ALA A 756 -7.17 23.20 24.06
N VAL A 757 -5.85 23.31 24.31
CA VAL A 757 -5.10 22.40 25.22
C VAL A 757 -4.41 23.13 26.41
N GLY A 758 -4.46 22.65 27.68
CA GLY A 758 -3.71 23.22 28.86
C GLY A 758 -3.93 22.61 30.29
N GLY A 759 -2.91 22.24 31.14
CA GLY A 759 -2.95 21.62 32.55
C GLY A 759 -2.86 20.05 32.93
N GLY A 760 -1.86 19.21 32.50
CA GLY A 760 -1.83 17.74 32.00
C GLY A 760 -1.57 17.18 30.45
N GLY A 761 -2.28 17.06 29.21
CA GLY A 761 -3.26 17.75 28.15
C GLY A 761 -4.89 17.77 27.92
N ASN A 762 -5.82 18.55 28.60
CA ASN A 762 -7.37 18.38 28.70
C ASN A 762 -7.60 19.29 27.41
N LEU A 763 -8.36 18.74 26.48
CA LEU A 763 -9.11 19.43 25.46
C LEU A 763 -10.22 20.29 26.10
N GLY A 764 -10.01 21.59 26.25
CA GLY A 764 -11.06 22.56 26.55
C GLY A 764 -12.23 22.39 25.57
N SER A 765 -13.46 22.71 26.01
CA SER A 765 -14.68 22.38 25.27
C SER A 765 -14.63 22.80 23.80
N ALA A 766 -15.03 21.88 22.93
CA ALA A 766 -15.08 22.06 21.48
C ALA A 766 -15.84 23.33 21.07
N SER A 767 -15.42 23.90 19.94
CA SER A 767 -16.10 25.00 19.27
C SER A 767 -17.51 24.63 18.77
N ASN A 768 -18.20 25.62 18.18
CA ASN A 768 -19.22 25.28 17.20
C ASN A 768 -18.60 24.45 16.06
N THR A 769 -19.38 23.52 15.48
CA THR A 769 -19.00 22.87 14.22
C THR A 769 -19.14 23.84 13.05
N VAL A 770 -18.43 23.56 11.96
CA VAL A 770 -18.64 24.15 10.64
C VAL A 770 -18.65 23.06 9.58
N THR A 771 -19.44 23.23 8.52
CA THR A 771 -19.47 22.32 7.37
C THR A 771 -18.77 22.97 6.19
N VAL A 772 -17.90 22.22 5.53
CA VAL A 772 -17.25 22.59 4.27
C VAL A 772 -17.70 21.60 3.18
N GLY A 773 -17.81 22.07 1.94
CA GLY A 773 -17.76 21.22 0.75
C GLY A 773 -16.57 21.66 -0.09
N THR A 774 -15.75 20.71 -0.53
CA THR A 774 -14.70 20.97 -1.52
C THR A 774 -15.28 21.08 -2.93
N GLU A 775 -14.59 21.75 -3.83
CA GLU A 775 -15.01 21.84 -5.23
C GLU A 775 -14.82 20.50 -5.95
N SER A 776 -15.69 20.18 -6.92
CA SER A 776 -15.63 18.94 -7.69
C SER A 776 -14.75 19.11 -8.92
N LEU A 777 -13.76 18.24 -9.11
CA LEU A 777 -12.87 18.28 -10.27
C LEU A 777 -13.65 18.12 -11.60
N PRO A 778 -13.42 18.96 -12.61
CA PRO A 778 -14.03 18.81 -13.94
C PRO A 778 -13.68 17.45 -14.55
N ASP A 779 -14.70 16.66 -14.92
CA ASP A 779 -14.57 15.27 -15.40
C ASP A 779 -13.73 14.35 -14.50
N GLY A 780 -13.57 14.69 -13.21
CA GLY A 780 -12.68 13.98 -12.27
C GLY A 780 -11.19 14.21 -12.50
N LYS A 781 -10.79 15.17 -13.36
CA LYS A 781 -9.40 15.42 -13.76
C LYS A 781 -8.75 16.50 -12.92
N THR A 782 -7.53 16.25 -12.44
CA THR A 782 -6.67 17.21 -11.73
C THR A 782 -5.96 18.20 -12.64
N ILE A 783 -5.83 17.87 -13.94
CA ILE A 783 -5.21 18.69 -14.97
C ILE A 783 -6.22 18.91 -16.10
N THR A 784 -6.47 20.18 -16.45
CA THR A 784 -7.51 20.57 -17.42
C THR A 784 -7.06 21.74 -18.32
N ASN A 785 -7.88 22.12 -19.31
CA ASN A 785 -7.69 23.29 -20.20
C ASN A 785 -6.33 23.39 -20.92
N TYR A 786 -5.64 22.25 -21.06
CA TYR A 786 -4.29 22.17 -21.61
C TYR A 786 -4.30 22.38 -23.13
N HIS A 787 -3.36 23.18 -23.63
CA HIS A 787 -3.21 23.41 -25.07
C HIS A 787 -1.84 24.03 -25.41
N SER A 788 -1.43 23.86 -26.67
CA SER A 788 -0.23 24.50 -27.23
C SER A 788 -0.58 25.63 -28.21
N THR A 789 0.33 26.58 -28.37
CA THR A 789 0.34 27.56 -29.47
C THR A 789 1.75 27.61 -30.05
N PRO A 790 2.06 26.73 -31.03
CA PRO A 790 3.37 26.65 -31.65
C PRO A 790 3.65 27.82 -32.60
N GLY A 791 4.80 28.47 -32.41
CA GLY A 791 5.42 29.37 -33.37
C GLY A 791 6.54 28.68 -34.15
N ALA A 792 7.29 29.47 -34.94
CA ALA A 792 8.48 28.99 -35.62
C ALA A 792 9.59 28.61 -34.62
N ASP A 793 10.01 29.57 -33.79
CA ASP A 793 11.19 29.44 -32.91
C ASP A 793 10.85 29.55 -31.41
N SER A 794 9.56 29.67 -31.07
CA SER A 794 9.04 29.72 -29.70
C SER A 794 7.61 29.21 -29.65
N THR A 795 7.20 28.66 -28.51
CA THR A 795 5.88 28.06 -28.27
C THR A 795 5.37 28.51 -26.92
N THR A 796 4.08 28.82 -26.82
CA THR A 796 3.40 28.93 -25.51
C THR A 796 2.60 27.65 -25.27
N ILE A 797 2.70 27.06 -24.09
CA ILE A 797 1.86 25.94 -23.64
C ILE A 797 1.18 26.36 -22.34
N HIS A 798 -0.08 25.98 -22.20
CA HIS A 798 -0.93 26.25 -21.04
C HIS A 798 -1.47 24.93 -20.47
N ALA A 799 -1.73 24.90 -19.17
CA ALA A 799 -2.58 23.90 -18.50
C ALA A 799 -3.07 24.45 -17.14
N ASP A 800 -4.27 24.07 -16.72
CA ASP A 800 -4.78 24.35 -15.37
C ASP A 800 -4.53 23.15 -14.46
N ILE A 801 -3.83 23.37 -13.35
CA ILE A 801 -3.45 22.35 -12.35
C ILE A 801 -4.26 22.61 -11.08
N LEU A 802 -5.29 21.81 -10.85
CA LEU A 802 -6.35 22.09 -9.86
C LEU A 802 -6.04 21.60 -8.44
N VAL A 803 -4.97 20.81 -8.26
CA VAL A 803 -4.56 20.24 -6.96
C VAL A 803 -3.04 20.34 -6.80
N PRO A 804 -2.50 20.39 -5.56
CA PRO A 804 -1.06 20.48 -5.34
C PRO A 804 -0.30 19.22 -5.76
N TYR A 805 0.89 19.41 -6.35
CA TYR A 805 1.87 18.36 -6.63
C TYR A 805 3.28 18.79 -6.25
N ALA A 806 4.18 17.84 -6.00
CA ALA A 806 5.59 18.13 -5.72
C ALA A 806 6.37 18.58 -6.97
N PHE A 807 6.06 17.99 -8.13
CA PHE A 807 6.65 18.33 -9.42
C PHE A 807 5.58 18.47 -10.49
N ILE A 808 5.66 19.56 -11.27
CA ILE A 808 5.00 19.70 -12.57
C ILE A 808 6.09 19.75 -13.65
N ARG A 809 6.08 18.80 -14.58
CA ARG A 809 7.02 18.69 -15.69
C ARG A 809 6.28 18.78 -17.02
N LEU A 810 6.88 19.49 -17.98
CA LEU A 810 6.37 19.58 -19.35
C LEU A 810 7.36 18.90 -20.29
N TYR A 811 6.97 17.75 -20.86
CA TYR A 811 7.78 17.04 -21.85
C TYR A 811 7.31 17.35 -23.27
N ILE A 812 8.25 17.38 -24.23
CA ILE A 812 7.93 17.43 -25.68
C ILE A 812 8.21 16.06 -26.29
N TRP A 813 7.16 15.42 -26.82
CA TRP A 813 7.20 14.05 -27.32
C TRP A 813 7.15 13.96 -28.85
N SER A 814 7.76 12.92 -29.41
CA SER A 814 7.97 12.79 -30.86
C SER A 814 7.16 11.64 -31.48
N SER A 815 7.21 10.45 -30.87
CA SER A 815 6.61 9.19 -31.33
C SER A 815 6.15 8.31 -30.17
N VAL A 816 5.21 7.39 -30.42
CA VAL A 816 5.04 6.18 -29.60
C VAL A 816 6.26 5.28 -29.81
N GLY A 817 6.87 4.80 -28.72
CA GLY A 817 8.13 4.06 -28.72
C GLY A 817 9.39 4.91 -28.95
N CYS A 818 10.53 4.45 -28.45
CA CYS A 818 11.84 5.14 -28.50
C CYS A 818 12.85 4.42 -29.41
N GLU A 819 13.56 5.15 -30.27
CA GLU A 819 14.75 4.65 -30.99
C GLU A 819 16.03 4.84 -30.14
N PHE A 820 16.26 3.96 -29.17
CA PHE A 820 17.38 4.11 -28.22
C PHE A 820 18.79 4.14 -28.85
N ASP A 821 19.00 3.45 -29.99
CA ASP A 821 20.30 3.39 -30.67
C ASP A 821 20.65 4.67 -31.46
N THR A 822 19.66 5.29 -32.08
CA THR A 822 19.81 6.30 -33.15
C THR A 822 19.31 7.68 -32.78
N ASN A 823 18.29 7.76 -31.91
CA ASN A 823 17.68 9.00 -31.44
C ASN A 823 17.14 8.80 -30.01
N PRO A 824 18.03 8.61 -29.02
CA PRO A 824 17.62 8.30 -27.66
C PRO A 824 16.77 9.42 -27.04
N GLY A 825 15.81 9.00 -26.22
CA GLY A 825 14.88 9.87 -25.53
C GLY A 825 14.39 9.22 -24.23
N TRP A 826 13.83 10.03 -23.35
CA TRP A 826 13.21 9.56 -22.12
C TRP A 826 11.80 9.05 -22.41
N SER A 827 11.51 7.80 -22.01
CA SER A 827 10.22 7.15 -22.17
C SER A 827 9.23 7.60 -21.10
N VAL A 828 8.05 8.06 -21.50
CA VAL A 828 6.94 8.36 -20.59
C VAL A 828 5.77 7.43 -20.89
N ASN A 829 5.40 6.60 -19.91
CA ASN A 829 4.37 5.58 -20.06
C ASN A 829 2.95 6.16 -20.01
N PHE A 830 2.09 5.67 -20.90
CA PHE A 830 0.65 5.92 -20.89
C PHE A 830 -0.17 4.64 -20.61
N LYS A 831 0.41 3.45 -20.81
CA LYS A 831 -0.06 2.18 -20.20
C LYS A 831 1.13 1.39 -19.66
N VAL A 832 0.87 0.21 -19.09
CA VAL A 832 1.92 -0.79 -18.85
C VAL A 832 2.57 -1.15 -20.20
N ASP A 833 3.90 -1.09 -20.26
CA ASP A 833 4.75 -1.32 -21.43
C ASP A 833 4.49 -0.46 -22.70
N GLU A 834 3.51 0.44 -22.69
CA GLU A 834 3.24 1.41 -23.77
C GLU A 834 3.65 2.84 -23.36
N TYR A 835 4.56 3.44 -24.13
CA TYR A 835 5.20 4.73 -23.82
C TYR A 835 5.48 5.60 -25.06
N VAL A 836 5.64 6.90 -24.83
CA VAL A 836 6.08 7.87 -25.85
C VAL A 836 7.52 8.31 -25.62
N CYS A 837 8.23 8.63 -26.70
CA CYS A 837 9.59 9.13 -26.70
C CYS A 837 9.63 10.65 -26.51
N THR A 838 10.33 11.12 -25.50
CA THR A 838 10.53 12.55 -25.20
C THR A 838 12.00 12.94 -25.35
N HIS A 839 12.27 14.10 -25.94
CA HIS A 839 13.65 14.60 -26.11
C HIS A 839 13.93 15.89 -25.35
N TYR A 840 12.88 16.56 -24.86
CA TYR A 840 12.98 17.79 -24.09
C TYR A 840 12.05 17.72 -22.88
N MET A 841 12.50 18.28 -21.77
CA MET A 841 11.78 18.40 -20.51
C MET A 841 11.92 19.84 -20.01
N VAL A 842 10.85 20.41 -19.46
CA VAL A 842 10.91 21.59 -18.59
C VAL A 842 10.60 21.15 -17.17
N GLU A 843 11.45 21.58 -16.24
CA GLU A 843 11.21 21.48 -14.80
C GLU A 843 11.51 22.86 -14.19
N GLY A 844 10.57 23.37 -13.39
CA GLY A 844 10.59 24.76 -12.92
C GLY A 844 10.71 25.77 -14.07
N THR A 845 11.75 26.59 -14.03
CA THR A 845 12.06 27.62 -15.04
C THR A 845 13.16 27.21 -16.03
N THR A 846 13.53 25.92 -16.11
CA THR A 846 14.65 25.45 -16.95
C THR A 846 14.19 24.44 -18.00
N LEU A 847 14.62 24.66 -19.24
CA LEU A 847 14.51 23.70 -20.35
C LEU A 847 15.76 22.83 -20.41
N TYR A 848 15.54 21.52 -20.51
CA TYR A 848 16.54 20.47 -20.67
C TYR A 848 16.33 19.74 -21.99
N LYS A 849 17.41 19.18 -22.53
CA LYS A 849 17.41 18.18 -23.59
C LYS A 849 17.93 16.86 -23.04
N TYR A 850 17.31 15.76 -23.41
CA TYR A 850 17.77 14.43 -23.02
C TYR A 850 19.17 14.14 -23.61
N SER A 851 20.06 13.57 -22.79
CA SER A 851 21.45 13.29 -23.15
C SER A 851 21.94 11.91 -22.71
N GLY A 852 21.07 11.10 -22.11
CA GLY A 852 21.37 9.72 -21.74
C GLY A 852 21.55 8.78 -22.93
N THR A 853 22.45 7.81 -22.77
CA THR A 853 22.65 6.68 -23.69
C THR A 853 22.35 5.39 -22.93
N VAL A 854 21.50 4.51 -23.49
CA VAL A 854 21.20 3.22 -22.85
C VAL A 854 22.46 2.33 -22.87
N PRO A 855 22.93 1.81 -21.72
CA PRO A 855 24.08 0.89 -21.68
C PRO A 855 23.82 -0.42 -22.43
N GLU A 856 24.86 -1.02 -23.01
CA GLU A 856 24.75 -2.31 -23.70
C GLU A 856 24.24 -3.40 -22.73
N GLY A 857 23.03 -3.92 -23.01
CA GLY A 857 22.33 -4.90 -22.16
C GLY A 857 21.33 -4.31 -21.16
N SER A 858 21.21 -2.99 -21.03
CA SER A 858 20.12 -2.34 -20.30
C SER A 858 18.87 -2.18 -21.15
N THR A 859 17.69 -2.26 -20.54
CA THR A 859 16.42 -1.80 -21.11
C THR A 859 15.93 -0.47 -20.51
N ALA A 860 16.61 0.03 -19.47
CA ALA A 860 16.26 1.28 -18.80
C ALA A 860 17.10 2.45 -19.34
N PRO A 861 16.48 3.54 -19.83
CA PRO A 861 17.18 4.80 -20.10
C PRO A 861 17.62 5.46 -18.78
N PRO A 862 18.86 5.97 -18.66
CA PRO A 862 19.29 6.70 -17.47
C PRO A 862 18.65 8.09 -17.40
N TRP A 863 18.38 8.59 -16.20
CA TRP A 863 17.91 9.96 -15.98
C TRP A 863 19.04 10.98 -16.20
N ALA A 864 19.35 11.24 -17.49
CA ALA A 864 20.45 12.10 -17.90
C ALA A 864 19.97 13.22 -18.84
N TRP A 865 20.05 14.44 -18.33
CA TRP A 865 19.52 15.66 -18.94
C TRP A 865 20.59 16.75 -19.01
N THR A 866 20.61 17.51 -20.11
CA THR A 866 21.52 18.64 -20.29
C THR A 866 20.74 19.94 -20.47
N THR A 867 21.05 20.93 -19.63
CA THR A 867 20.43 22.26 -19.66
C THR A 867 20.58 22.92 -21.03
N VAL A 868 19.47 23.35 -21.62
CA VAL A 868 19.42 24.14 -22.86
C VAL A 868 19.40 25.64 -22.52
N GLY A 869 18.62 26.03 -21.51
CA GLY A 869 18.49 27.42 -21.07
C GLY A 869 17.22 27.65 -20.23
N PRO A 870 16.99 28.89 -19.78
CA PRO A 870 15.78 29.25 -19.03
C PRO A 870 14.56 29.37 -19.94
N ILE A 871 13.37 29.23 -19.33
CA ILE A 871 12.06 29.51 -19.93
C ILE A 871 11.31 30.55 -19.10
N THR A 872 10.23 31.13 -19.62
CA THR A 872 9.29 31.90 -18.80
C THR A 872 8.16 30.99 -18.35
N LEU A 873 7.94 30.90 -17.04
CA LEU A 873 6.79 30.24 -16.43
C LEU A 873 5.99 31.32 -15.70
N ASP A 874 4.84 31.68 -16.27
CA ASP A 874 3.83 32.49 -15.57
C ASP A 874 2.85 31.51 -14.90
N ILE A 875 2.55 31.69 -13.61
CA ILE A 875 1.48 30.96 -12.90
C ILE A 875 0.47 32.01 -12.41
N THR A 876 -0.83 31.74 -12.55
CA THR A 876 -1.88 32.63 -12.05
C THR A 876 -3.10 31.77 -11.70
N ASP A 877 -3.49 31.82 -10.42
CA ASP A 877 -4.44 30.87 -9.82
C ASP A 877 -4.00 29.43 -10.13
N TYR A 878 -4.83 28.62 -10.79
CA TYR A 878 -4.46 27.25 -11.23
C TYR A 878 -3.73 27.20 -12.57
N THR A 879 -3.71 28.29 -13.36
CA THR A 879 -3.20 28.29 -14.73
C THR A 879 -1.69 28.40 -14.76
N TYR A 880 -1.03 27.34 -15.23
CA TYR A 880 0.38 27.32 -15.59
C TYR A 880 0.55 27.69 -17.06
N LYS A 881 1.55 28.51 -17.35
CA LYS A 881 1.88 28.95 -18.71
C LYS A 881 3.38 28.96 -18.93
N TRP A 882 3.84 28.05 -19.78
CA TRP A 882 5.24 27.94 -20.21
C TRP A 882 5.44 28.64 -21.56
N ILE A 883 6.46 29.50 -21.65
CA ILE A 883 6.92 30.11 -22.92
C ILE A 883 8.30 29.54 -23.23
N LEU A 884 8.36 28.66 -24.23
CA LEU A 884 9.54 27.89 -24.59
C LEU A 884 10.35 28.59 -25.69
N PRO A 885 11.69 28.58 -25.64
CA PRO A 885 12.58 28.93 -26.76
C PRO A 885 12.72 27.76 -27.76
N LEU A 886 11.61 27.05 -28.01
CA LEU A 886 11.48 25.95 -28.96
C LEU A 886 10.20 26.15 -29.77
N GLY A 887 10.24 25.79 -31.05
CA GLY A 887 9.09 25.82 -31.93
C GLY A 887 9.26 24.88 -33.12
N THR A 888 8.30 24.97 -34.04
CA THR A 888 8.15 24.12 -35.24
C THR A 888 9.36 24.12 -36.19
N SER A 889 10.30 25.06 -36.06
CA SER A 889 11.58 25.05 -36.78
C SER A 889 12.57 23.98 -36.27
N THR A 890 12.35 23.49 -35.04
CA THR A 890 13.26 22.60 -34.30
C THR A 890 12.62 21.27 -33.95
N ILE A 891 11.39 21.27 -33.42
CA ILE A 891 10.62 20.08 -33.06
C ILE A 891 9.12 20.39 -33.12
N ASP A 892 8.30 19.35 -33.32
CA ASP A 892 6.85 19.44 -33.25
C ASP A 892 6.38 19.67 -31.81
N THR A 893 6.31 20.95 -31.44
CA THR A 893 5.89 21.46 -30.13
C THR A 893 4.37 21.54 -29.98
N SER A 894 3.60 21.06 -30.97
CA SER A 894 2.18 20.80 -30.75
C SER A 894 1.96 19.63 -29.79
N LYS A 895 2.89 18.67 -29.82
CA LYS A 895 2.91 17.47 -28.98
C LYS A 895 3.58 17.74 -27.63
N PHE A 896 2.87 17.53 -26.54
CA PHE A 896 3.44 17.66 -25.21
C PHE A 896 2.80 16.71 -24.20
N ILE A 897 3.43 16.62 -23.02
CA ILE A 897 2.92 15.88 -21.87
C ILE A 897 3.02 16.82 -20.66
N VAL A 898 1.92 17.04 -19.96
CA VAL A 898 1.95 17.63 -18.61
C VAL A 898 1.96 16.47 -17.62
N GLN A 899 3.11 16.27 -16.98
CA GLN A 899 3.27 15.30 -15.89
C GLN A 899 3.18 16.03 -14.56
N ALA A 900 2.39 15.49 -13.64
CA ALA A 900 2.30 15.93 -12.25
C ALA A 900 2.55 14.76 -11.30
N GLN A 901 3.42 14.93 -10.30
CA GLN A 901 3.90 13.85 -9.43
C GLN A 901 4.12 14.35 -7.98
N GLY A 902 3.86 13.48 -7.00
CA GLY A 902 4.09 13.72 -5.57
C GLY A 902 2.92 14.47 -4.92
N TYR A 903 2.58 14.10 -3.68
CA TYR A 903 1.39 14.54 -2.90
C TYR A 903 0.03 14.16 -3.48
N ASN A 904 -0.09 13.99 -4.80
CA ASN A 904 -1.24 13.43 -5.49
C ASN A 904 -0.78 12.36 -6.51
N PRO A 905 -1.65 11.39 -6.88
CA PRO A 905 -1.28 10.29 -7.78
C PRO A 905 -0.66 10.76 -9.10
N LEU A 906 0.40 10.08 -9.54
CA LEU A 906 1.13 10.37 -10.77
C LEU A 906 0.16 10.51 -11.96
N THR A 907 0.06 11.73 -12.48
CA THR A 907 -0.87 12.09 -13.55
C THR A 907 -0.08 12.54 -14.77
N ASN A 908 -0.17 11.78 -15.87
CA ASN A 908 0.36 12.19 -17.17
C ASN A 908 -0.84 12.56 -18.07
N VAL A 909 -0.93 13.83 -18.46
CA VAL A 909 -1.85 14.29 -19.51
C VAL A 909 -1.05 14.48 -20.80
N PHE A 910 -1.47 13.80 -21.86
CA PHE A 910 -0.81 13.82 -23.16
C PHE A 910 -1.64 14.65 -24.16
N GLU A 911 -0.95 15.40 -25.00
CA GLU A 911 -1.54 16.10 -26.14
C GLU A 911 -0.74 15.75 -27.41
N PRO A 912 -1.38 15.20 -28.46
CA PRO A 912 -2.67 14.48 -28.42
C PRO A 912 -2.56 13.20 -27.57
N ASP A 913 -3.68 12.54 -27.26
CA ASP A 913 -3.66 11.29 -26.50
C ASP A 913 -3.07 10.12 -27.34
N PRO A 914 -2.03 9.40 -26.86
CA PRO A 914 -1.48 8.25 -27.57
C PRO A 914 -2.47 7.08 -27.71
N THR A 915 -3.49 6.99 -26.86
CA THR A 915 -4.47 5.89 -26.86
C THR A 915 -5.53 5.99 -27.95
N ASP A 916 -5.71 7.17 -28.56
CA ASP A 916 -6.53 7.35 -29.77
C ASP A 916 -6.03 6.50 -30.94
N TYR A 917 -4.72 6.20 -30.96
CA TYR A 917 -4.03 5.47 -32.02
C TYR A 917 -3.94 3.98 -31.71
N ASP A 918 -4.55 3.13 -32.54
CA ASP A 918 -4.34 1.67 -32.48
C ASP A 918 -3.59 1.19 -33.73
N CYS A 919 -2.37 0.69 -33.56
CA CYS A 919 -1.56 0.17 -34.68
C CYS A 919 -1.91 -1.26 -35.10
N LYS A 920 -2.96 -1.85 -34.54
CA LYS A 920 -3.53 -3.13 -35.01
C LYS A 920 -4.19 -2.98 -36.38
N GLY A 921 -4.47 -4.11 -37.00
CA GLY A 921 -5.09 -4.22 -38.32
C GLY A 921 -5.23 -5.69 -38.71
N SER A 922 -5.53 -5.96 -39.97
CA SER A 922 -5.53 -7.33 -40.49
C SER A 922 -4.16 -8.01 -40.28
N SER A 923 -4.12 -9.31 -40.04
CA SER A 923 -2.86 -10.10 -40.11
C SER A 923 -2.18 -9.99 -41.49
N MET A 924 -2.97 -9.74 -42.54
CA MET A 924 -2.50 -9.45 -43.89
C MET A 924 -1.81 -8.08 -44.02
N CYS A 925 -1.81 -7.24 -42.99
CA CYS A 925 -1.01 -6.01 -42.96
C CYS A 925 0.49 -6.26 -43.07
N SER A 926 0.94 -7.48 -42.77
CA SER A 926 2.30 -7.96 -43.05
C SER A 926 2.69 -7.92 -44.55
N THR A 927 1.73 -7.89 -45.48
CA THR A 927 1.92 -8.00 -46.95
C THR A 927 3.04 -7.10 -47.51
N PRO A 928 3.90 -7.61 -48.42
CA PRO A 928 4.88 -6.80 -49.17
C PRO A 928 4.23 -5.67 -49.96
N ASP A 929 4.93 -4.55 -50.14
CA ASP A 929 4.48 -3.35 -50.86
C ASP A 929 3.20 -2.65 -50.34
N LEU A 930 2.48 -3.20 -49.35
CA LEU A 930 1.24 -2.64 -48.79
C LEU A 930 1.36 -1.15 -48.43
N LEU A 931 2.46 -0.74 -47.77
CA LEU A 931 2.68 0.66 -47.42
C LEU A 931 2.72 1.58 -48.65
N LYS A 932 3.33 1.14 -49.76
CA LYS A 932 3.33 1.91 -51.02
C LYS A 932 1.92 2.04 -51.59
N TRP A 933 1.06 1.04 -51.39
CA TRP A 933 -0.35 1.12 -51.76
C TRP A 933 -1.11 2.07 -50.84
N CYS A 934 -0.85 2.07 -49.53
CA CYS A 934 -1.43 3.04 -48.59
C CYS A 934 -1.03 4.48 -48.94
N ASP A 935 0.26 4.71 -49.21
CA ASP A 935 0.79 6.01 -49.64
C ASP A 935 0.21 6.42 -51.00
N HIS A 936 -0.04 5.49 -51.92
CA HIS A 936 -0.69 5.82 -53.19
C HIS A 936 -2.17 6.17 -52.99
N ALA A 937 -2.90 5.41 -52.18
CA ALA A 937 -4.32 5.65 -51.87
C ALA A 937 -4.54 7.02 -51.22
N VAL A 938 -3.74 7.38 -50.21
CA VAL A 938 -3.89 8.67 -49.53
C VAL A 938 -3.50 9.85 -50.44
N ASN A 939 -2.50 9.69 -51.30
CA ASN A 939 -2.05 10.75 -52.20
C ASN A 939 -2.88 10.87 -53.49
N THR A 940 -3.83 9.96 -53.75
CA THR A 940 -4.85 10.09 -54.82
C THR A 940 -6.26 10.43 -54.30
N LEU A 941 -6.41 10.75 -53.00
CA LEU A 941 -7.62 11.39 -52.48
C LEU A 941 -7.93 12.70 -53.21
N GLN A 942 -9.21 13.04 -53.35
CA GLN A 942 -9.64 14.42 -53.61
C GLN A 942 -9.36 15.26 -52.36
N ARG A 943 -8.57 16.33 -52.50
CA ARG A 943 -7.96 17.13 -51.41
C ARG A 943 -8.61 18.52 -51.26
N TYR A 944 -9.92 18.53 -50.97
CA TYR A 944 -10.66 19.75 -50.63
C TYR A 944 -10.66 19.99 -49.11
N ASP A 945 -10.98 21.21 -48.70
CA ASP A 945 -11.17 21.64 -47.30
C ASP A 945 -12.62 21.50 -46.82
N ASP A 946 -13.59 21.43 -47.72
CA ASP A 946 -14.98 21.09 -47.39
C ASP A 946 -15.11 19.57 -47.11
N PRO A 947 -16.04 19.13 -46.23
CA PRO A 947 -16.30 17.72 -45.99
C PRO A 947 -16.70 16.96 -47.26
N TYR A 948 -16.01 15.85 -47.53
CA TYR A 948 -16.18 15.04 -48.74
C TYR A 948 -16.19 13.53 -48.46
N TYR A 949 -15.55 13.09 -47.37
CA TYR A 949 -15.52 11.70 -46.95
C TYR A 949 -16.45 11.48 -45.76
N PHE A 950 -17.24 10.41 -45.79
CA PHE A 950 -18.30 10.14 -44.84
C PHE A 950 -18.25 8.68 -44.38
N ALA A 951 -18.60 8.39 -43.13
CA ALA A 951 -18.71 7.00 -42.66
C ALA A 951 -19.69 6.19 -43.54
N SER A 952 -19.44 4.89 -43.69
CA SER A 952 -20.23 4.02 -44.58
C SER A 952 -21.69 3.82 -44.15
N SER A 953 -21.98 4.10 -42.88
CA SER A 953 -23.29 4.24 -42.24
C SER A 953 -24.11 5.35 -42.90
N ALA A 954 -23.53 6.56 -43.02
CA ALA A 954 -24.15 7.78 -43.53
C ALA A 954 -24.54 7.77 -45.04
N ASN A 955 -24.47 6.62 -45.72
CA ASN A 955 -24.49 6.55 -47.19
C ASN A 955 -25.91 6.43 -47.79
N GLU A 956 -26.81 7.35 -47.44
CA GLU A 956 -28.18 7.39 -47.98
C GLU A 956 -28.27 7.62 -49.50
N THR A 957 -27.21 8.16 -50.13
CA THR A 957 -27.26 8.65 -51.52
C THR A 957 -26.44 7.83 -52.53
N GLY A 958 -25.49 7.01 -52.08
CA GLY A 958 -24.57 6.28 -52.97
C GLY A 958 -23.55 7.16 -53.72
N ILE A 959 -23.43 8.45 -53.36
CA ILE A 959 -22.47 9.40 -53.96
C ILE A 959 -21.25 9.61 -53.04
N ASN A 960 -21.43 9.43 -51.73
CA ASN A 960 -20.41 9.70 -50.72
C ASN A 960 -19.34 8.59 -50.72
N GLN A 961 -18.07 8.99 -50.61
CA GLN A 961 -16.93 8.07 -50.48
C GLN A 961 -16.55 7.91 -49.01
N SER A 962 -16.33 6.70 -48.53
CA SER A 962 -15.76 6.47 -47.19
C SER A 962 -14.23 6.59 -47.15
N GLY A 963 -13.57 6.80 -48.29
CA GLY A 963 -12.12 6.92 -48.37
C GLY A 963 -11.62 6.53 -49.75
N ASN A 964 -10.39 6.01 -49.81
CA ASN A 964 -9.78 5.52 -51.04
C ASN A 964 -8.96 4.25 -50.77
N CYS A 965 -8.67 3.48 -51.82
CA CYS A 965 -7.77 2.34 -51.76
C CYS A 965 -6.83 2.29 -52.98
N TRP A 966 -5.75 1.52 -52.86
CA TRP A 966 -4.92 1.13 -54.00
C TRP A 966 -4.41 -0.31 -53.80
N GLY A 967 -4.01 -1.00 -54.86
CA GLY A 967 -3.64 -2.42 -54.78
C GLY A 967 -3.03 -3.02 -56.03
N ASP A 968 -3.30 -4.32 -56.23
CA ASP A 968 -2.95 -5.13 -57.41
C ASP A 968 -4.17 -5.85 -58.03
N GLN A 969 -5.36 -5.25 -57.89
CA GLN A 969 -6.69 -5.83 -58.18
C GLN A 969 -7.12 -6.99 -57.28
N THR A 970 -6.18 -7.73 -56.64
CA THR A 970 -6.52 -8.82 -55.72
C THR A 970 -6.35 -8.43 -54.25
N ARG A 971 -5.32 -7.63 -53.94
CA ARG A 971 -4.87 -7.21 -52.61
C ARG A 971 -4.63 -5.70 -52.64
N GLY A 972 -4.85 -5.00 -51.55
CA GLY A 972 -4.65 -3.56 -51.48
C GLY A 972 -4.55 -3.01 -50.07
N CYS A 973 -4.31 -1.71 -49.97
CA CYS A 973 -4.48 -0.91 -48.76
C CYS A 973 -5.64 0.06 -48.95
N GLY A 974 -6.53 0.16 -47.98
CA GLY A 974 -7.56 1.19 -47.87
C GLY A 974 -7.20 2.20 -46.79
N VAL A 975 -7.55 3.46 -47.02
CA VAL A 975 -7.50 4.57 -46.05
C VAL A 975 -8.89 5.19 -46.03
N PHE A 976 -9.64 4.98 -44.94
CA PHE A 976 -11.08 5.25 -44.88
C PHE A 976 -11.57 5.68 -43.49
N ILE A 977 -12.65 6.46 -43.47
CA ILE A 977 -13.40 6.90 -42.29
C ILE A 977 -14.51 5.90 -41.94
N GLN A 978 -14.69 5.68 -40.63
CA GLN A 978 -15.71 4.86 -40.00
C GLN A 978 -16.31 5.65 -38.82
N GLY A 979 -17.54 5.31 -38.40
CA GLY A 979 -18.26 6.04 -37.36
C GLY A 979 -19.78 5.92 -37.53
N ASP A 980 -20.54 6.77 -36.85
CA ASP A 980 -21.98 6.91 -37.07
C ASP A 980 -22.31 7.88 -38.23
N ASP A 981 -23.59 8.21 -38.40
CA ASP A 981 -24.08 9.04 -39.50
C ASP A 981 -23.60 10.52 -39.45
N SER A 982 -23.06 10.98 -38.31
CA SER A 982 -22.50 12.33 -38.17
C SER A 982 -21.08 12.45 -38.73
N CYS A 983 -20.38 11.32 -38.92
CA CYS A 983 -18.97 11.33 -39.26
C CYS A 983 -18.69 11.75 -40.71
N SER A 984 -18.18 12.98 -40.85
CA SER A 984 -17.77 13.57 -42.12
C SER A 984 -16.51 14.42 -41.97
N ILE A 985 -15.57 14.29 -42.91
CA ILE A 985 -14.29 15.03 -42.90
C ILE A 985 -13.88 15.49 -44.31
N SER A 986 -13.03 16.51 -44.35
CA SER A 986 -12.41 16.97 -45.59
C SER A 986 -11.30 16.03 -46.07
N GLY A 987 -10.90 16.17 -47.34
CA GLY A 987 -9.78 15.39 -47.90
C GLY A 987 -8.41 15.80 -47.37
N ASN A 988 -8.28 17.05 -46.93
CA ASN A 988 -7.07 17.53 -46.26
C ASN A 988 -6.92 16.94 -44.85
N GLU A 989 -8.03 16.72 -44.15
CA GLU A 989 -8.03 16.00 -42.87
C GLU A 989 -7.74 14.52 -43.03
N LEU A 990 -8.45 13.78 -43.89
CA LEU A 990 -8.20 12.34 -44.08
C LEU A 990 -6.74 12.04 -44.45
N TRP A 991 -6.09 12.93 -45.21
CA TRP A 991 -4.65 12.81 -45.47
C TRP A 991 -3.78 13.18 -44.27
N ARG A 992 -4.14 14.21 -43.49
CA ARG A 992 -3.41 14.58 -42.26
C ARG A 992 -3.50 13.46 -41.21
N ASP A 993 -4.69 12.91 -41.03
CA ASP A 993 -4.96 11.88 -40.04
C ASP A 993 -4.27 10.56 -40.42
N TYR A 994 -4.17 10.25 -41.72
CA TYR A 994 -3.21 9.24 -42.23
C TYR A 994 -1.78 9.56 -41.79
N GLN A 995 -1.26 10.77 -42.05
CA GLN A 995 0.09 11.14 -41.61
C GLN A 995 0.25 11.02 -40.08
N ASN A 996 -0.80 11.27 -39.30
CA ASN A 996 -0.80 11.15 -37.85
C ASN A 996 -0.71 9.68 -37.40
N ILE A 997 -1.54 8.77 -37.95
CA ILE A 997 -1.42 7.32 -37.70
C ILE A 997 0.01 6.83 -38.04
N ARG A 998 0.59 7.32 -39.15
CA ARG A 998 1.94 6.97 -39.60
C ARG A 998 3.07 7.52 -38.72
N LYS A 999 2.93 8.70 -38.09
CA LYS A 999 4.04 9.49 -37.50
C LYS A 999 3.87 9.90 -36.04
N ILE A 1000 2.65 9.87 -35.51
CA ILE A 1000 2.32 10.19 -34.12
C ILE A 1000 2.12 8.87 -33.38
N GLY A 1001 1.11 8.08 -33.79
CA GLY A 1001 0.90 6.70 -33.32
C GLY A 1001 2.01 5.71 -33.74
N GLY A 1002 2.89 6.08 -34.67
CA GLY A 1002 4.03 5.25 -35.08
C GLY A 1002 3.68 4.00 -35.90
N CYS A 1003 2.45 3.88 -36.39
CA CYS A 1003 1.91 2.60 -36.85
C CYS A 1003 2.56 2.08 -38.14
N GLY A 1004 3.28 0.96 -38.04
CA GLY A 1004 4.27 0.51 -39.04
C GLY A 1004 3.76 0.23 -40.45
N LYS A 1005 2.50 -0.22 -40.63
CA LYS A 1005 1.85 -0.43 -41.95
C LYS A 1005 0.37 -0.07 -41.95
N CYS A 1006 -0.40 -0.79 -41.16
CA CYS A 1006 -1.80 -0.50 -40.84
C CYS A 1006 -1.89 0.19 -39.48
N GLY A 1007 -3.07 0.69 -39.15
CA GLY A 1007 -3.42 1.30 -37.88
C GLY A 1007 -4.64 2.21 -38.04
N SER A 1008 -5.19 2.68 -36.94
CA SER A 1008 -6.32 3.58 -36.90
C SER A 1008 -6.15 4.70 -35.87
N TYR A 1009 -6.92 5.77 -36.01
CA TYR A 1009 -6.95 6.93 -35.12
C TYR A 1009 -8.40 7.32 -34.84
N HIS A 1010 -8.78 7.35 -33.57
CA HIS A 1010 -10.05 7.91 -33.10
C HIS A 1010 -9.89 9.43 -33.00
N ARG A 1011 -10.84 10.19 -33.56
CA ARG A 1011 -10.90 11.65 -33.44
C ARG A 1011 -11.87 12.04 -32.32
N GLU A 1012 -11.65 13.22 -31.72
CA GLU A 1012 -12.56 13.83 -30.74
C GLU A 1012 -14.00 14.01 -31.25
N ASP A 1013 -14.20 14.12 -32.56
CA ASP A 1013 -15.52 14.20 -33.21
C ASP A 1013 -16.22 12.83 -33.35
N GLY A 1014 -15.67 11.77 -32.74
CA GLY A 1014 -16.22 10.42 -32.74
C GLY A 1014 -15.81 9.56 -33.96
N CYS A 1015 -15.01 10.11 -34.88
CA CYS A 1015 -14.72 9.46 -36.15
C CYS A 1015 -13.43 8.64 -36.12
N LEU A 1016 -13.52 7.40 -36.59
CA LEU A 1016 -12.42 6.45 -36.66
C LEU A 1016 -11.80 6.45 -38.06
N ILE A 1017 -10.55 6.87 -38.17
CA ILE A 1017 -9.78 6.85 -39.42
C ILE A 1017 -8.95 5.58 -39.44
N THR A 1018 -9.12 4.74 -40.47
CA THR A 1018 -8.50 3.40 -40.53
C THR A 1018 -7.65 3.24 -41.79
N ILE A 1019 -6.40 2.81 -41.59
CA ILE A 1019 -5.47 2.30 -42.60
C ILE A 1019 -5.44 0.78 -42.45
N ASN A 1020 -5.99 0.03 -43.41
CA ASN A 1020 -6.04 -1.43 -43.31
C ASN A 1020 -5.88 -2.13 -44.67
N TYR A 1021 -5.51 -3.40 -44.62
CA TYR A 1021 -5.49 -4.28 -45.79
C TYR A 1021 -6.92 -4.50 -46.31
N VAL A 1022 -7.10 -4.45 -47.63
CA VAL A 1022 -8.38 -4.71 -48.32
C VAL A 1022 -8.21 -5.71 -49.47
N TYR A 1023 -9.26 -6.48 -49.76
CA TYR A 1023 -9.34 -7.34 -50.95
C TYR A 1023 -10.05 -6.63 -52.09
N GLY A 1024 -9.69 -6.95 -53.34
CA GLY A 1024 -10.46 -6.53 -54.52
C GLY A 1024 -10.41 -5.04 -54.88
N CYS A 1025 -9.40 -4.30 -54.41
CA CYS A 1025 -9.25 -2.88 -54.74
C CYS A 1025 -8.79 -2.67 -56.20
N ASP A 1026 -9.60 -1.98 -57.01
CA ASP A 1026 -9.36 -1.74 -58.44
C ASP A 1026 -9.49 -0.25 -58.83
N ASN A 1027 -8.75 0.62 -58.13
CA ASN A 1027 -8.72 2.07 -58.41
C ASN A 1027 -7.64 2.47 -59.43
N HIS A 1028 -7.27 1.58 -60.36
CA HIS A 1028 -6.23 1.81 -61.38
C HIS A 1028 -6.65 2.71 -62.57
N GLY A 1029 -7.69 3.53 -62.42
CA GLY A 1029 -8.32 4.35 -63.47
C GLY A 1029 -7.70 5.73 -63.69
#